data_AF-A0AAD7QDA5-F1
#
_entry.id   AF-A0AAD7QDA5-F1
#
_cell.length_a   1.000
_cell.length_b   1.000
_cell.length_c   1.000
_cell.angle_alpha   90.00
_cell.angle_beta   90.00
_cell.angle_gamma   90.00
#
_symmetry.space_group_name_H-M   'P 1'
#
loop_
_entity.id
_entity.type
_entity.pdbx_description
1 polymer ?
#
loop_
_entity_poly.entity_id
_entity_poly.type
_entity_poly.pdbx_seq_one_letter_code
_entity_poly.pdbx_strand_id
1 'polypeptide(L)'
;MLTGRESLIRLVGKRRRFLPNLQSLFSTPIQSTLNHCADKNGRIDLSDIAEERVEANLDEYKDGEHESEVLENKKSSSCWVACPVCGKNIRMEDYAINSHIDACLSRGTKRKLTQRTLLQLNFSSKAKDQEFSVDSLQPRNIEDNRRPSDSVAQNPNNELLIYATCKENDNIQCGLTDIPVSNYRIDYSVHPSLFSPKTSKDDVTNSRGYISSETLETFIVGRKYTDQKEIDPSATISLLLDPHNVKDANAIKVVSEDSGCYKVLGFLPRELAQYLSPLIEKYGLRFEGCVSSVPKNSLDVVPIQLICQNISDTGKEYEDDEGFKCLLENAQHVVESARNNPPNFTKSQQNFHLLLQEVLRNNSHLFTEDEKNFMESFTSLSDDSQRLFVRLYARKGPWFRISSISYTDILDTKEAVKGLSDKEYICCIEDRNQLCQKDMKDILNILTVSELREGFRMIKRSCSRGKRKQEIIASILSSYADGLCPHLSSVVLDITGSCISISQKADSLFWRAERLFFLNGEQDLSAFLLVDLGKVKYPSYNCIISQPIFSCRGDLLAYEEAIEVAQITDQYLDDNSTELVLRCIKIAESHISSSLPIQSLTSKPVATLYYLFSASWIYSKVVSLGISFFEQERRYSDAINLLKRLLDCFTCDGRRGYWTLRLSVDLEHLGYINKSLLVAEKGLLDPWIRAGSRMALQRRVLRLGRPPRRWKVPSFSKSIWRKIPEVHVQGRPLNCQMGTKSRFYNEGGEQCGVEQLALQYYAGEGGGWQGVHTESGIWLTIFGLLMWDAIFADVPNVFCTRFQNAPLDLDTDSFYSVRKNSIESHLQKIHDGIAEEILLKTWETHIGTVCRGVNWDRHSLSELRAAVTCVQGPCLASLCRHLAQDYRSWSSGMPDLLLWRFHGEYSGEAKLVEVKGPKDRLSEQQRAWLLLLMDCGFVIEVCKVQPAPLPT
;
A
#
# COMPACT_ATOMS: atom_id res chain seq x y z
N MET A 1 14.66 -0.60 11.11
CA MET A 1 14.19 -1.08 9.79
C MET A 1 14.60 -0.05 8.74
N LEU A 2 15.05 -0.51 7.57
CA LEU A 2 15.43 0.37 6.47
C LEU A 2 14.18 0.95 5.79
N THR A 3 14.16 2.25 5.57
CA THR A 3 13.05 2.92 4.87
C THR A 3 13.02 2.47 3.41
N GLY A 4 11.82 2.14 2.91
CA GLY A 4 11.61 1.69 1.53
C GLY A 4 11.66 0.17 1.35
N ARG A 5 12.11 -0.61 2.34
CA ARG A 5 12.19 -2.08 2.24
C ARG A 5 10.82 -2.73 2.01
N GLU A 6 9.78 -2.29 2.74
CA GLU A 6 8.42 -2.81 2.54
C GLU A 6 7.87 -2.52 1.12
N SER A 7 8.14 -1.33 0.59
CA SER A 7 7.74 -0.96 -0.78
C SER A 7 8.43 -1.85 -1.82
N LEU A 8 9.65 -2.27 -1.53
CA LEU A 8 10.40 -3.21 -2.37
C LEU A 8 9.84 -4.63 -2.23
N ILE A 9 9.51 -5.09 -1.02
CA ILE A 9 8.89 -6.41 -0.80
C ILE A 9 7.54 -6.51 -1.52
N ARG A 10 6.67 -5.50 -1.41
CA ARG A 10 5.38 -5.46 -2.13
C ARG A 10 5.56 -5.47 -3.65
N LEU A 11 6.61 -4.81 -4.15
CA LEU A 11 6.94 -4.84 -5.57
C LEU A 11 7.38 -6.23 -6.03
N VAL A 12 8.30 -6.86 -5.29
CA VAL A 12 8.82 -8.19 -5.58
C VAL A 12 7.70 -9.23 -5.52
N GLY A 13 6.86 -9.15 -4.49
CA GLY A 13 5.76 -10.09 -4.31
C GLY A 13 6.26 -11.49 -4.00
N LYS A 14 5.68 -12.48 -4.68
CA LYS A 14 6.15 -13.86 -4.65
C LYS A 14 7.56 -13.94 -5.24
N ARG A 15 8.54 -14.22 -4.38
CA ARG A 15 9.95 -14.39 -4.78
C ARG A 15 10.08 -15.46 -5.86
N ARG A 16 10.73 -15.11 -6.97
CA ARG A 16 11.09 -16.06 -8.05
C ARG A 16 12.00 -17.14 -7.50
N ARG A 17 11.76 -18.38 -7.91
CA ARG A 17 12.61 -19.53 -7.54
C ARG A 17 13.91 -19.48 -8.31
N PHE A 18 13.81 -19.12 -9.57
CA PHE A 18 14.94 -18.98 -10.45
C PHE A 18 15.22 -17.51 -10.81
N LEU A 19 16.50 -17.14 -10.78
CA LEU A 19 17.00 -15.79 -11.04
C LEU A 19 17.96 -15.88 -12.24
N PRO A 20 17.48 -15.66 -13.48
CA PRO A 20 18.24 -15.87 -14.71
C PRO A 20 19.47 -15.00 -14.85
N ASN A 21 19.42 -13.79 -14.33
CA ASN A 21 20.49 -12.81 -14.47
C ASN A 21 21.44 -12.83 -13.27
N LEU A 22 21.19 -13.63 -12.24
CA LEU A 22 22.02 -13.66 -11.04
C LEU A 22 23.51 -13.90 -11.35
N GLN A 23 23.85 -14.80 -12.27
CA GLN A 23 25.26 -15.01 -12.62
C GLN A 23 25.83 -13.85 -13.43
N SER A 24 25.11 -13.34 -14.44
CA SER A 24 25.58 -12.25 -15.31
C SER A 24 25.75 -10.92 -14.56
N LEU A 25 24.82 -10.60 -13.67
CA LEU A 25 24.84 -9.43 -12.79
C LEU A 25 26.05 -9.44 -11.86
N PHE A 26 26.51 -10.63 -11.45
CA PHE A 26 27.60 -10.80 -10.50
C PHE A 26 28.93 -11.27 -11.11
N SER A 27 28.97 -11.57 -12.41
CA SER A 27 30.20 -11.89 -13.15
C SER A 27 30.82 -10.67 -13.85
N THR A 28 30.03 -9.66 -14.17
CA THR A 28 30.50 -8.46 -14.88
C THR A 28 31.25 -7.50 -13.95
N PRO A 29 32.48 -7.08 -14.29
CA PRO A 29 33.17 -6.03 -13.54
C PRO A 29 32.43 -4.72 -13.74
N ILE A 30 31.92 -4.15 -12.64
CA ILE A 30 31.26 -2.85 -12.69
C ILE A 30 32.32 -1.79 -13.00
N GLN A 31 32.15 -1.04 -14.10
CA GLN A 31 32.92 0.18 -14.32
C GLN A 31 32.64 1.12 -13.14
N SER A 32 33.68 1.46 -12.39
CA SER A 32 33.56 2.29 -11.20
C SER A 32 33.10 3.71 -11.56
N THR A 33 31.81 3.98 -11.50
CA THR A 33 31.29 5.36 -11.51
C THR A 33 31.30 5.99 -10.13
N LEU A 34 31.66 5.25 -9.07
CA LEU A 34 32.25 5.82 -7.86
C LEU A 34 33.70 6.27 -8.16
N ASN A 35 33.87 7.13 -9.15
CA ASN A 35 35.04 7.99 -9.13
C ASN A 35 34.86 8.88 -7.90
N HIS A 36 35.79 8.73 -6.97
CA HIS A 36 35.99 9.66 -5.88
C HIS A 36 36.08 11.08 -6.45
N CYS A 37 34.98 11.84 -6.44
CA CYS A 37 35.02 13.30 -6.32
C CYS A 37 35.33 13.66 -4.86
N ALA A 38 36.41 13.08 -4.35
CA ALA A 38 37.05 13.48 -3.13
C ALA A 38 38.51 13.71 -3.50
N ASP A 39 38.91 14.98 -3.58
CA ASP A 39 40.31 15.32 -3.39
C ASP A 39 40.80 14.65 -2.10
N LYS A 40 42.11 14.41 -2.00
CA LYS A 40 42.82 13.66 -0.94
C LYS A 40 42.51 14.06 0.53
N ASN A 41 41.61 15.02 0.76
CA ASN A 41 41.11 15.52 2.04
C ASN A 41 39.60 15.32 2.29
N GLY A 42 38.85 14.57 1.47
CA GLY A 42 37.44 14.25 1.76
C GLY A 42 36.46 15.43 1.64
N ARG A 43 36.80 16.46 0.85
CA ARG A 43 35.86 17.53 0.50
C ARG A 43 35.07 17.12 -0.75
N ILE A 44 33.75 17.16 -0.63
CA ILE A 44 32.79 17.05 -1.73
C ILE A 44 33.06 18.21 -2.70
N ASP A 45 33.12 17.95 -4.01
CA ASP A 45 33.06 19.00 -5.02
C ASP A 45 31.66 19.63 -5.00
N LEU A 46 31.64 20.93 -4.70
CA LEU A 46 30.45 21.69 -4.31
C LEU A 46 30.13 22.78 -5.34
N SER A 47 30.70 22.66 -6.55
CA SER A 47 30.54 23.57 -7.68
C SER A 47 29.15 23.52 -8.32
N ASP A 48 28.40 22.43 -8.18
CA ASP A 48 27.07 22.24 -8.82
C ASP A 48 25.87 22.94 -8.13
N ILE A 49 26.12 23.91 -7.26
CA ILE A 49 25.10 24.91 -6.93
C ILE A 49 25.65 26.27 -7.36
N ALA A 50 25.85 26.40 -8.67
CA ALA A 50 26.21 27.66 -9.28
C ALA A 50 25.12 28.71 -8.98
N GLU A 51 25.61 29.91 -8.68
CA GLU A 51 24.86 31.14 -8.52
C GLU A 51 24.16 31.50 -9.84
N GLU A 52 22.93 31.05 -10.03
CA GLU A 52 22.03 31.73 -10.97
C GLU A 52 21.59 33.05 -10.32
N ARG A 53 22.36 34.10 -10.61
CA ARG A 53 21.82 35.46 -10.62
C ARG A 53 20.69 35.47 -11.65
N VAL A 54 19.50 35.82 -11.19
CA VAL A 54 18.36 36.11 -12.06
C VAL A 54 18.68 37.41 -12.81
N GLU A 55 19.31 37.30 -13.97
CA GLU A 55 19.27 38.33 -15.00
C GLU A 55 18.19 37.92 -16.01
N ALA A 56 17.09 38.67 -15.98
CA ALA A 56 16.05 38.59 -16.99
C ALA A 56 16.52 39.41 -18.20
N ASN A 57 16.75 38.76 -19.33
CA ASN A 57 16.89 39.44 -20.61
C ASN A 57 15.50 39.80 -21.15
N LEU A 58 15.25 41.11 -21.23
CA LEU A 58 14.36 41.76 -22.17
C LEU A 58 15.18 42.06 -23.42
N ASP A 59 14.77 41.54 -24.57
CA ASP A 59 15.37 41.90 -25.85
C ASP A 59 14.54 42.96 -26.59
N GLU A 60 15.30 43.88 -27.18
CA GLU A 60 15.05 44.73 -28.36
C GLU A 60 14.11 45.95 -28.25
N TYR A 61 14.68 47.17 -28.35
CA TYR A 61 14.71 47.98 -29.59
C TYR A 61 15.53 49.28 -29.42
N LYS A 62 16.62 49.37 -30.21
CA LYS A 62 17.28 50.49 -30.92
C LYS A 62 17.33 51.97 -30.43
N ASP A 63 18.53 52.51 -30.68
CA ASP A 63 18.94 53.86 -31.13
C ASP A 63 19.37 54.95 -30.12
N GLY A 64 20.55 55.54 -30.39
CA GLY A 64 20.76 57.00 -30.28
C GLY A 64 21.88 57.50 -29.37
N GLU A 65 22.82 58.25 -29.97
CA GLU A 65 24.05 58.86 -29.43
C GLU A 65 23.88 60.05 -28.44
N HIS A 66 25.04 60.47 -27.89
CA HIS A 66 25.44 61.81 -27.36
C HIS A 66 25.34 62.16 -25.84
N GLU A 67 26.55 62.29 -25.26
CA GLU A 67 27.14 63.44 -24.55
C GLU A 67 26.46 64.18 -23.36
N SER A 68 27.23 64.22 -22.26
CA SER A 68 27.51 65.32 -21.31
C SER A 68 26.44 65.87 -20.33
N GLU A 69 26.85 65.80 -19.06
CA GLU A 69 26.76 66.80 -17.98
C GLU A 69 25.44 67.16 -17.25
N VAL A 70 25.48 66.86 -15.93
CA VAL A 70 25.16 67.76 -14.79
C VAL A 70 23.74 67.78 -14.18
N LEU A 71 23.76 67.59 -12.84
CA LEU A 71 22.83 67.97 -11.76
C LEU A 71 21.61 67.09 -11.36
N GLU A 72 21.83 66.36 -10.27
CA GLU A 72 21.06 66.32 -9.01
C GLU A 72 19.61 65.80 -8.91
N ASN A 73 19.55 64.71 -8.10
CA ASN A 73 18.67 64.45 -6.96
C ASN A 73 17.22 63.99 -7.17
N LYS A 74 16.99 62.70 -6.87
CA LYS A 74 16.09 62.28 -5.77
C LYS A 74 16.35 60.84 -5.27
N LYS A 75 17.05 60.78 -4.12
CA LYS A 75 16.86 59.90 -2.94
C LYS A 75 16.71 58.37 -3.16
N SER A 76 17.83 57.65 -3.06
CA SER A 76 17.88 56.36 -2.36
C SER A 76 18.26 56.60 -0.90
N SER A 77 17.47 56.08 0.04
CA SER A 77 17.74 56.19 1.47
C SER A 77 18.97 55.33 1.85
N SER A 78 20.16 55.92 1.80
CA SER A 78 21.35 55.30 2.37
C SER A 78 21.25 55.32 3.90
N CYS A 79 20.99 54.16 4.50
CA CYS A 79 20.89 54.04 5.94
C CYS A 79 22.28 53.69 6.51
N TRP A 80 22.76 54.50 7.45
CA TRP A 80 24.07 54.36 8.10
C TRP A 80 23.88 53.73 9.48
N VAL A 81 24.81 52.88 9.90
CA VAL A 81 24.77 52.19 11.21
C VAL A 81 26.05 52.48 11.99
N ALA A 82 25.93 52.86 13.26
CA ALA A 82 27.06 53.15 14.12
C ALA A 82 27.76 51.86 14.58
N CYS A 83 29.08 51.78 14.38
CA CYS A 83 29.91 50.69 14.87
C CYS A 83 29.90 50.66 16.41
N PRO A 84 29.53 49.56 17.07
CA PRO A 84 29.47 49.49 18.54
C PRO A 84 30.84 49.45 19.22
N VAL A 85 31.93 49.24 18.46
CA VAL A 85 33.30 49.15 18.99
C VAL A 85 34.01 50.51 18.94
N CYS A 86 33.82 51.29 17.88
CA CYS A 86 34.52 52.57 17.68
C CYS A 86 33.60 53.79 17.49
N GLY A 87 32.28 53.60 17.43
CA GLY A 87 31.28 54.66 17.27
C GLY A 87 31.17 55.26 15.87
N LYS A 88 31.96 54.82 14.89
CA LYS A 88 31.91 55.36 13.51
C LYS A 88 30.67 54.86 12.76
N ASN A 89 30.01 55.76 12.05
CA ASN A 89 28.89 55.41 11.16
C ASN A 89 29.41 54.73 9.89
N ILE A 90 28.92 53.52 9.61
CA ILE A 90 29.29 52.70 8.46
C ILE A 90 28.09 52.58 7.53
N ARG A 91 28.34 52.59 6.23
CA ARG A 91 27.33 52.44 5.18
C ARG A 91 26.88 50.97 5.12
N MET A 92 25.59 50.74 4.90
CA MET A 92 24.96 49.42 4.98
C MET A 92 25.25 48.55 3.75
N GLU A 93 26.49 48.11 3.62
CA GLU A 93 26.93 47.02 2.74
C GLU A 93 27.56 45.94 3.62
N ASP A 94 27.04 44.71 3.58
CA ASP A 94 27.35 43.61 4.52
C ASP A 94 28.86 43.32 4.65
N TYR A 95 29.63 43.54 3.59
CA TYR A 95 31.08 43.33 3.60
C TYR A 95 31.85 44.44 4.32
N ALA A 96 31.39 45.70 4.23
CA ALA A 96 32.04 46.85 4.85
C ALA A 96 31.83 46.89 6.37
N ILE A 97 30.66 46.46 6.85
CA ILE A 97 30.35 46.42 8.29
C ILE A 97 31.18 45.35 9.01
N ASN A 98 31.22 44.13 8.47
CA ASN A 98 31.93 43.02 9.11
C ASN A 98 33.44 43.25 9.10
N SER A 99 34.00 43.70 7.97
CA SER A 99 35.43 44.05 7.86
C SER A 99 35.83 45.17 8.84
N HIS A 100 34.97 46.18 9.02
CA HIS A 100 35.24 47.26 9.97
C HIS A 100 35.17 46.82 11.44
N ILE A 101 34.23 45.93 11.80
CA ILE A 101 34.11 45.39 13.16
C ILE A 101 35.31 44.50 13.49
N ASP A 102 35.75 43.66 12.56
CA ASP A 102 36.93 42.80 12.73
C ASP A 102 38.22 43.64 12.86
N ALA A 103 38.36 44.72 12.08
CA ALA A 103 39.45 45.67 12.20
C ALA A 103 39.44 46.45 13.54
N CYS A 104 38.26 46.70 14.12
CA CYS A 104 38.14 47.35 15.42
C CYS A 104 38.44 46.41 16.59
N LEU A 105 38.02 45.15 16.50
CA LEU A 105 38.27 44.13 17.53
C LEU A 105 39.74 43.69 17.56
N SER A 106 40.43 43.69 16.41
CA SER A 106 41.86 43.37 16.31
C SER A 106 42.79 44.48 16.84
N ARG A 107 42.31 45.73 16.98
CA ARG A 107 43.11 46.88 17.46
C ARG A 107 43.09 47.09 18.97
N GLY A 108 42.48 46.19 19.75
CA GLY A 108 42.73 46.04 21.18
C GLY A 108 42.52 47.31 22.03
N THR A 109 41.35 47.91 22.01
CA THR A 109 40.95 48.91 23.02
C THR A 109 40.03 48.28 24.06
N LYS A 110 40.44 48.40 25.33
CA LYS A 110 39.94 47.66 26.50
C LYS A 110 38.43 47.88 26.75
N ARG A 111 37.63 46.83 26.50
CA ARG A 111 36.57 46.32 27.39
C ARG A 111 36.39 44.83 27.10
N LYS A 112 36.64 43.97 28.09
CA LYS A 112 36.38 42.52 27.98
C LYS A 112 34.87 42.29 27.85
N LEU A 113 34.39 42.13 26.62
CA LEU A 113 33.08 41.56 26.35
C LEU A 113 33.25 40.04 26.23
N THR A 114 32.74 39.27 27.19
CA THR A 114 32.66 37.82 27.04
C THR A 114 31.60 37.49 25.98
N GLN A 115 31.74 36.34 25.31
CA GLN A 115 30.87 35.84 24.21
C GLN A 115 29.36 35.91 24.50
N ARG A 116 28.96 36.06 25.76
CA ARG A 116 27.57 36.20 26.21
C ARG A 116 26.98 37.61 25.97
N THR A 117 27.82 38.63 25.73
CA THR A 117 27.39 40.04 25.65
C THR A 117 27.14 40.53 24.22
N LEU A 118 27.55 39.78 23.19
CA LEU A 118 27.27 40.09 21.77
C LEU A 118 25.85 39.66 21.32
N LEU A 119 25.18 38.80 22.10
CA LEU A 119 23.89 38.20 21.77
C LEU A 119 22.67 38.99 22.30
N GLN A 120 22.87 40.18 22.89
CA GLN A 120 21.77 40.97 23.48
C GLN A 120 21.69 42.42 23.03
N LEU A 121 22.41 42.83 21.98
CA LEU A 121 22.22 44.16 21.40
C LEU A 121 21.02 44.15 20.45
N ASN A 122 19.87 44.59 20.98
CA ASN A 122 18.73 45.00 20.18
C ASN A 122 19.07 46.27 19.42
N PHE A 123 19.23 46.19 18.11
CA PHE A 123 19.28 47.37 17.25
C PHE A 123 17.86 47.73 16.83
N SER A 124 17.17 48.49 17.67
CA SER A 124 15.98 49.25 17.29
C SER A 124 15.88 50.48 18.19
N SER A 125 15.71 51.66 17.60
CA SER A 125 15.35 52.88 18.33
C SER A 125 13.97 52.70 18.97
N LYS A 126 13.91 52.45 20.28
CA LYS A 126 12.68 52.61 21.06
C LYS A 126 12.60 54.05 21.56
N ALA A 127 11.63 54.81 21.06
CA ALA A 127 11.16 56.01 21.73
C ALA A 127 10.32 55.60 22.96
N LYS A 128 10.70 56.14 24.12
CA LYS A 128 9.96 56.23 25.39
C LYS A 128 8.99 57.43 25.34
N ASP A 129 7.92 57.61 26.10
CA ASP A 129 7.20 56.89 27.18
C ASP A 129 5.88 57.68 27.45
N GLN A 130 4.88 57.02 28.09
CA GLN A 130 3.94 57.50 29.13
C GLN A 130 2.79 58.54 28.91
N GLU A 131 1.56 58.00 28.93
CA GLU A 131 0.34 58.26 29.77
C GLU A 131 -0.01 59.59 30.51
N PHE A 132 -1.30 59.98 30.34
CA PHE A 132 -2.28 60.76 31.16
C PHE A 132 -1.99 62.25 31.51
N SER A 133 -2.91 63.24 31.55
CA SER A 133 -4.39 63.34 31.59
C SER A 133 -4.87 64.82 31.49
N VAL A 134 -6.19 65.03 31.31
CA VAL A 134 -7.06 66.17 31.74
C VAL A 134 -7.44 67.32 30.75
N ASP A 135 -8.78 67.41 30.58
CA ASP A 135 -9.72 68.54 30.37
C ASP A 135 -9.98 69.30 29.04
N SER A 136 -11.24 69.11 28.60
CA SER A 136 -12.28 70.06 28.18
C SER A 136 -11.96 71.24 27.23
N LEU A 137 -12.68 71.30 26.10
CA LEU A 137 -13.63 72.38 25.73
C LEU A 137 -14.25 72.14 24.32
N GLN A 138 -15.57 72.31 24.24
CA GLN A 138 -16.44 72.43 23.05
C GLN A 138 -16.19 73.74 22.24
N PRO A 139 -16.95 74.14 21.18
CA PRO A 139 -17.69 73.44 20.08
C PRO A 139 -17.57 74.14 18.67
N ARG A 140 -18.40 73.67 17.69
CA ARG A 140 -18.93 74.35 16.46
C ARG A 140 -17.97 74.47 15.25
N ASN A 141 -18.38 74.39 13.96
CA ASN A 141 -19.66 74.20 13.24
C ASN A 141 -19.37 74.16 11.70
N ILE A 142 -20.38 73.69 10.91
CA ILE A 142 -20.76 74.15 9.55
C ILE A 142 -19.89 73.60 8.37
N GLU A 143 -20.38 73.05 7.24
CA GLU A 143 -21.71 72.97 6.60
C GLU A 143 -21.66 71.99 5.37
N ASP A 144 -22.82 71.44 4.99
CA ASP A 144 -23.36 71.25 3.61
C ASP A 144 -22.60 70.44 2.52
N ASN A 145 -23.21 69.71 1.58
CA ASN A 145 -24.59 69.30 1.30
C ASN A 145 -24.56 68.23 0.15
N ARG A 146 -25.61 67.38 0.10
CA ARG A 146 -26.26 66.76 -1.09
C ARG A 146 -25.63 65.58 -1.87
N ARG A 147 -26.39 64.46 -1.88
CA ARG A 147 -26.66 63.58 -3.05
C ARG A 147 -27.94 64.09 -3.76
N PRO A 148 -28.32 63.64 -5.00
CA PRO A 148 -29.14 62.41 -5.15
C PRO A 148 -29.15 61.66 -6.53
N SER A 149 -29.60 60.38 -6.48
CA SER A 149 -30.51 59.60 -7.37
C SER A 149 -30.35 59.36 -8.90
N ASP A 150 -30.38 58.05 -9.24
CA ASP A 150 -31.21 57.27 -10.20
C ASP A 150 -31.22 57.44 -11.76
N SER A 151 -30.76 56.35 -12.41
CA SER A 151 -31.39 55.53 -13.49
C SER A 151 -31.56 56.02 -14.96
N VAL A 152 -31.45 55.02 -15.86
CA VAL A 152 -31.99 54.86 -17.25
C VAL A 152 -31.06 55.09 -18.46
N ALA A 153 -30.68 53.94 -19.04
CA ALA A 153 -30.66 53.50 -20.46
C ALA A 153 -29.89 54.20 -21.61
N GLN A 154 -29.37 53.29 -22.45
CA GLN A 154 -29.08 53.31 -23.90
C GLN A 154 -27.60 53.37 -24.36
N ASN A 155 -27.20 52.19 -24.84
CA ASN A 155 -26.11 51.74 -25.71
C ASN A 155 -26.08 52.48 -27.09
N PRO A 156 -25.05 52.33 -27.99
CA PRO A 156 -24.63 51.00 -28.47
C PRO A 156 -23.19 50.79 -29.04
N ASN A 157 -22.94 49.52 -29.41
CA ASN A 157 -21.95 48.95 -30.35
C ASN A 157 -20.54 48.66 -29.79
N ASN A 158 -20.01 47.43 -29.75
CA ASN A 158 -20.31 46.20 -30.49
C ASN A 158 -20.20 44.94 -29.61
N GLU A 159 -21.28 44.16 -29.59
CA GLU A 159 -21.37 42.73 -29.27
C GLU A 159 -21.00 41.91 -30.54
N LEU A 160 -20.29 40.78 -30.48
CA LEU A 160 -20.64 39.44 -29.96
C LEU A 160 -21.58 38.63 -30.90
N LEU A 161 -21.16 37.37 -31.18
CA LEU A 161 -22.00 36.16 -31.34
C LEU A 161 -22.87 36.06 -32.64
N ILE A 162 -22.98 34.94 -33.39
CA ILE A 162 -23.75 33.71 -33.11
C ILE A 162 -23.82 32.81 -34.38
N TYR A 163 -23.97 31.48 -34.17
CA TYR A 163 -24.60 30.39 -34.97
C TYR A 163 -24.89 30.53 -36.49
N ALA A 164 -24.73 29.42 -37.25
CA ALA A 164 -25.83 28.49 -37.64
C ALA A 164 -25.53 27.63 -38.91
N THR A 165 -25.68 26.30 -38.77
CA THR A 165 -26.26 25.26 -39.67
C THR A 165 -26.21 25.29 -41.23
N CYS A 166 -25.78 24.12 -41.75
CA CYS A 166 -26.32 23.26 -42.84
C CYS A 166 -26.39 23.70 -44.33
N LYS A 167 -25.79 22.90 -45.25
CA LYS A 167 -26.46 22.15 -46.37
C LYS A 167 -25.49 21.41 -47.33
N GLU A 168 -26.08 20.44 -48.03
CA GLU A 168 -25.55 19.37 -48.90
C GLU A 168 -25.09 19.75 -50.33
N ASN A 169 -24.37 18.78 -50.95
CA ASN A 169 -24.13 18.48 -52.39
C ASN A 169 -23.19 19.42 -53.19
N ASP A 170 -22.25 18.99 -54.07
CA ASP A 170 -22.13 17.79 -54.92
C ASP A 170 -20.68 17.57 -55.43
N ASN A 171 -20.32 16.29 -55.66
CA ASN A 171 -19.36 15.67 -56.62
C ASN A 171 -18.09 16.38 -57.17
N ILE A 172 -16.93 15.70 -57.02
CA ILE A 172 -15.99 15.25 -58.09
C ILE A 172 -15.09 14.11 -57.53
N GLN A 173 -14.73 13.17 -58.40
CA GLN A 173 -14.29 11.78 -58.16
C GLN A 173 -12.81 11.52 -58.52
N CYS A 174 -12.21 10.50 -57.86
CA CYS A 174 -11.05 9.62 -58.20
C CYS A 174 -9.96 9.60 -57.10
N GLY A 175 -9.50 8.48 -56.52
CA GLY A 175 -9.82 7.06 -56.63
C GLY A 175 -8.83 6.21 -55.80
N LEU A 176 -9.33 5.11 -55.19
CA LEU A 176 -8.66 3.84 -54.78
C LEU A 176 -7.41 3.94 -53.86
N THR A 177 -7.30 3.26 -52.69
CA THR A 177 -7.58 1.85 -52.40
C THR A 177 -7.86 1.60 -50.91
N ASP A 178 -8.88 0.77 -50.63
CA ASP A 178 -9.26 0.23 -49.32
C ASP A 178 -8.30 -0.84 -48.77
N ILE A 179 -8.05 -0.82 -47.46
CA ILE A 179 -7.84 -2.01 -46.62
C ILE A 179 -8.72 -1.83 -45.37
N PRO A 180 -9.68 -2.72 -45.06
CA PRO A 180 -10.61 -2.50 -43.96
C PRO A 180 -9.99 -2.87 -42.61
N VAL A 181 -9.95 -1.92 -41.68
CA VAL A 181 -9.78 -2.18 -40.24
C VAL A 181 -11.13 -2.64 -39.71
N SER A 182 -11.25 -3.94 -39.43
CA SER A 182 -12.46 -4.53 -38.87
C SER A 182 -12.67 -4.08 -37.42
N ASN A 183 -13.67 -3.22 -37.19
CA ASN A 183 -14.29 -3.07 -35.89
C ASN A 183 -15.13 -4.32 -35.58
N TYR A 184 -14.51 -5.33 -34.97
CA TYR A 184 -15.25 -6.43 -34.37
C TYR A 184 -15.72 -6.01 -32.97
N ARG A 185 -16.98 -5.60 -32.86
CA ARG A 185 -17.77 -5.85 -31.64
C ARG A 185 -17.99 -7.36 -31.58
N ILE A 186 -17.42 -8.01 -30.57
CA ILE A 186 -17.70 -9.43 -30.30
C ILE A 186 -18.52 -9.50 -29.02
N ASP A 187 -19.78 -9.89 -29.18
CA ASP A 187 -20.62 -10.45 -28.14
C ASP A 187 -19.99 -11.74 -27.62
N TYR A 188 -19.51 -11.71 -26.38
CA TYR A 188 -19.37 -12.93 -25.58
C TYR A 188 -20.46 -12.89 -24.51
N SER A 189 -21.58 -13.53 -24.81
CA SER A 189 -22.58 -13.91 -23.82
C SER A 189 -22.01 -15.00 -22.91
N VAL A 190 -21.24 -14.60 -21.91
CA VAL A 190 -21.16 -15.34 -20.65
C VAL A 190 -21.76 -14.42 -19.60
N HIS A 191 -23.09 -14.47 -19.49
CA HIS A 191 -23.80 -13.84 -18.38
C HIS A 191 -23.37 -14.52 -17.07
N PRO A 192 -22.96 -13.77 -16.04
CA PRO A 192 -23.07 -14.23 -14.67
C PRO A 192 -24.53 -14.00 -14.22
N SER A 193 -25.44 -14.88 -14.64
CA SER A 193 -26.83 -14.86 -14.21
C SER A 193 -27.10 -15.96 -13.20
N LEU A 194 -26.68 -15.75 -11.96
CA LEU A 194 -27.16 -16.36 -10.71
C LEU A 194 -26.58 -15.40 -9.65
N PHE A 195 -27.18 -14.26 -9.33
CA PHE A 195 -28.39 -14.08 -8.54
C PHE A 195 -28.92 -12.66 -8.78
N SER A 196 -30.20 -12.53 -9.13
CA SER A 196 -30.99 -11.33 -8.80
C SER A 196 -32.43 -11.80 -8.57
N PRO A 197 -33.09 -11.38 -7.48
CA PRO A 197 -34.43 -11.84 -7.16
C PRO A 197 -35.40 -11.14 -8.11
N LYS A 198 -35.91 -11.86 -9.11
CA LYS A 198 -37.07 -11.39 -9.87
C LYS A 198 -38.33 -11.78 -9.11
N THR A 199 -39.02 -10.77 -8.60
CA THR A 199 -40.41 -10.82 -8.17
C THR A 199 -41.29 -11.10 -9.38
N SER A 200 -41.73 -12.36 -9.53
CA SER A 200 -42.91 -12.70 -10.34
C SER A 200 -43.97 -13.27 -9.40
N LYS A 201 -45.04 -12.50 -9.21
CA LYS A 201 -46.32 -13.03 -8.76
C LYS A 201 -46.81 -13.99 -9.83
N ASP A 202 -46.91 -15.27 -9.51
CA ASP A 202 -47.89 -16.16 -10.10
C ASP A 202 -48.27 -17.23 -9.08
N ASP A 203 -49.58 -17.33 -8.85
CA ASP A 203 -50.28 -18.24 -7.96
C ASP A 203 -50.01 -19.70 -8.31
N VAL A 204 -49.46 -20.47 -7.36
CA VAL A 204 -49.67 -21.93 -7.28
C VAL A 204 -49.82 -22.33 -5.82
N THR A 205 -51.09 -22.49 -5.44
CA THR A 205 -51.65 -23.44 -4.47
C THR A 205 -50.69 -24.14 -3.49
N ASN A 206 -50.89 -23.80 -2.22
CA ASN A 206 -50.73 -24.63 -1.02
C ASN A 206 -50.54 -26.14 -1.30
N SER A 207 -49.31 -26.61 -1.10
CA SER A 207 -49.02 -28.00 -0.76
C SER A 207 -48.25 -28.01 0.56
N ARG A 208 -49.00 -28.02 1.67
CA ARG A 208 -48.51 -28.46 2.97
C ARG A 208 -47.92 -29.87 2.82
N GLY A 209 -46.62 -30.01 3.02
CA GLY A 209 -45.93 -31.30 3.06
C GLY A 209 -44.81 -31.27 4.10
N TYR A 210 -45.10 -31.89 5.26
CA TYR A 210 -44.19 -32.40 6.29
C TYR A 210 -42.67 -32.09 6.14
N ILE A 211 -42.10 -31.33 7.08
CA ILE A 211 -40.64 -31.27 7.31
C ILE A 211 -40.21 -32.65 7.84
N SER A 212 -39.90 -33.58 6.93
CA SER A 212 -39.32 -34.88 7.27
C SER A 212 -37.82 -34.73 7.40
N SER A 213 -37.29 -34.79 8.64
CA SER A 213 -35.92 -35.20 8.99
C SER A 213 -34.89 -35.10 7.85
N GLU A 214 -34.51 -33.88 7.45
CA GLU A 214 -33.56 -33.71 6.36
C GLU A 214 -32.14 -34.06 6.82
N THR A 215 -31.49 -34.91 6.03
CA THR A 215 -30.11 -35.33 6.29
C THR A 215 -29.13 -34.32 5.70
N LEU A 216 -28.19 -33.83 6.50
CA LEU A 216 -27.11 -32.94 6.05
C LEU A 216 -25.88 -33.77 5.65
N GLU A 217 -25.54 -33.77 4.36
CA GLU A 217 -24.33 -34.41 3.84
C GLU A 217 -23.14 -33.44 3.95
N THR A 218 -22.08 -33.83 4.65
CA THR A 218 -20.89 -32.98 4.82
C THR A 218 -19.62 -33.83 4.98
N PHE A 219 -18.53 -33.25 5.46
CA PHE A 219 -17.27 -33.96 5.67
C PHE A 219 -16.50 -33.49 6.90
N ILE A 220 -15.67 -34.37 7.45
CA ILE A 220 -14.78 -34.07 8.58
C ILE A 220 -13.51 -33.38 8.09
N VAL A 221 -13.13 -32.27 8.72
CA VAL A 221 -11.87 -31.54 8.50
C VAL A 221 -10.93 -31.63 9.73
N GLY A 222 -9.66 -31.25 9.56
CA GLY A 222 -8.73 -31.10 10.69
C GLY A 222 -8.10 -32.40 11.23
N ARG A 223 -8.28 -33.53 10.55
CA ARG A 223 -7.80 -34.87 10.97
C ARG A 223 -6.29 -35.02 11.17
N LYS A 224 -5.48 -34.14 10.59
CA LYS A 224 -4.01 -34.14 10.78
C LYS A 224 -3.56 -33.80 12.22
N TYR A 225 -4.49 -33.37 13.07
CA TYR A 225 -4.25 -33.00 14.47
C TYR A 225 -4.84 -34.01 15.46
N THR A 226 -5.41 -35.12 14.99
CA THR A 226 -5.97 -36.20 15.81
C THR A 226 -5.03 -37.42 15.77
N ASP A 227 -4.84 -38.10 16.90
CA ASP A 227 -3.88 -39.21 17.03
C ASP A 227 -4.29 -40.53 16.31
N GLN A 228 -5.44 -40.56 15.64
CA GLN A 228 -6.00 -41.78 15.04
C GLN A 228 -5.94 -41.81 13.52
N LYS A 229 -5.46 -42.94 12.98
CA LYS A 229 -5.31 -43.21 11.53
C LYS A 229 -6.47 -43.99 10.92
N GLU A 230 -7.28 -44.68 11.71
CA GLU A 230 -8.34 -45.58 11.23
C GLU A 230 -9.71 -45.10 11.69
N ILE A 231 -10.69 -45.10 10.77
CA ILE A 231 -12.10 -44.78 11.03
C ILE A 231 -12.90 -46.06 10.86
N ASP A 232 -13.75 -46.36 11.84
CA ASP A 232 -14.72 -47.43 11.70
C ASP A 232 -15.93 -46.92 10.87
N PRO A 233 -16.22 -47.51 9.70
CA PRO A 233 -17.39 -47.15 8.90
C PRO A 233 -18.73 -47.40 9.60
N SER A 234 -18.75 -48.21 10.66
CA SER A 234 -19.96 -48.53 11.44
C SER A 234 -20.15 -47.67 12.69
N ALA A 235 -19.21 -46.76 12.98
CA ALA A 235 -19.29 -45.89 14.15
C ALA A 235 -20.41 -44.84 14.00
N THR A 236 -21.22 -44.70 15.05
CA THR A 236 -22.15 -43.58 15.19
C THR A 236 -21.38 -42.35 15.64
N ILE A 237 -21.67 -41.22 14.99
CA ILE A 237 -21.01 -39.94 15.20
C ILE A 237 -21.97 -38.97 15.88
N SER A 238 -21.46 -38.16 16.79
CA SER A 238 -22.17 -37.01 17.38
C SER A 238 -21.35 -35.73 17.31
N LEU A 239 -22.03 -34.59 17.47
CA LEU A 239 -21.42 -33.26 17.43
C LEU A 239 -21.25 -32.67 18.83
N LEU A 240 -20.09 -32.05 19.09
CA LEU A 240 -19.78 -31.41 20.37
C LEU A 240 -19.15 -30.03 20.17
N LEU A 241 -19.69 -29.01 20.83
CA LEU A 241 -19.17 -27.63 20.74
C LEU A 241 -17.77 -27.51 21.36
N ASP A 242 -16.90 -26.72 20.74
CA ASP A 242 -15.54 -26.40 21.23
C ASP A 242 -15.30 -24.88 21.28
N PRO A 243 -15.98 -24.16 22.18
CA PRO A 243 -15.93 -22.69 22.24
C PRO A 243 -14.55 -22.14 22.65
N HIS A 244 -13.68 -22.99 23.19
CA HIS A 244 -12.32 -22.64 23.59
C HIS A 244 -11.28 -22.80 22.46
N ASN A 245 -11.72 -23.10 21.23
CA ASN A 245 -10.83 -23.20 20.09
C ASN A 245 -10.27 -21.83 19.70
N VAL A 246 -8.96 -21.66 19.84
CA VAL A 246 -8.24 -20.39 19.59
C VAL A 246 -8.42 -19.86 18.16
N LYS A 247 -8.82 -20.71 17.22
CA LYS A 247 -8.97 -20.34 15.80
C LYS A 247 -10.41 -20.08 15.36
N ASP A 248 -11.40 -20.61 16.06
CA ASP A 248 -12.81 -20.51 15.67
C ASP A 248 -13.73 -20.71 16.89
N ALA A 249 -14.40 -19.65 17.34
CA ALA A 249 -15.29 -19.70 18.50
C ALA A 249 -16.54 -20.56 18.27
N ASN A 250 -16.92 -20.81 17.01
CA ASN A 250 -18.05 -21.65 16.63
C ASN A 250 -17.63 -23.09 16.30
N ALA A 251 -16.41 -23.51 16.66
CA ALA A 251 -15.88 -24.83 16.28
C ALA A 251 -16.76 -25.96 16.83
N ILE A 252 -17.11 -26.92 15.96
CA ILE A 252 -17.84 -28.14 16.31
C ILE A 252 -16.93 -29.35 16.08
N LYS A 253 -16.65 -30.10 17.14
CA LYS A 253 -15.97 -31.40 17.11
C LYS A 253 -16.92 -32.48 16.65
N VAL A 254 -16.39 -33.38 15.83
CA VAL A 254 -17.04 -34.61 15.40
C VAL A 254 -16.47 -35.75 16.22
N VAL A 255 -17.30 -36.44 17.00
CA VAL A 255 -16.87 -37.52 17.90
C VAL A 255 -17.54 -38.85 17.56
N SER A 256 -16.83 -39.96 17.71
CA SER A 256 -17.39 -41.33 17.60
C SER A 256 -17.75 -41.86 18.99
N GLU A 257 -18.83 -42.62 19.05
CA GLU A 257 -19.38 -43.25 20.25
C GLU A 257 -19.05 -44.76 20.34
N ASP A 258 -17.78 -45.13 20.14
CA ASP A 258 -17.35 -46.52 20.31
C ASP A 258 -16.89 -46.80 21.76
N SER A 259 -17.50 -47.81 22.39
CA SER A 259 -17.00 -48.45 23.64
C SER A 259 -17.01 -47.59 24.91
N GLY A 260 -17.89 -46.58 25.00
CA GLY A 260 -18.09 -45.78 26.22
C GLY A 260 -17.07 -44.65 26.46
N CYS A 261 -16.26 -44.30 25.45
CA CYS A 261 -15.34 -43.15 25.49
C CYS A 261 -15.42 -42.35 24.19
N TYR A 262 -15.76 -41.05 24.27
CA TYR A 262 -15.86 -40.16 23.11
C TYR A 262 -14.49 -39.98 22.43
N LYS A 263 -14.36 -40.44 21.18
CA LYS A 263 -13.14 -40.27 20.38
C LYS A 263 -13.32 -39.14 19.37
N VAL A 264 -12.43 -38.15 19.38
CA VAL A 264 -12.49 -37.02 18.43
C VAL A 264 -11.97 -37.43 17.06
N LEU A 265 -12.84 -37.41 16.04
CA LEU A 265 -12.51 -37.74 14.65
C LEU A 265 -12.03 -36.53 13.85
N GLY A 266 -12.41 -35.31 14.27
CA GLY A 266 -12.03 -34.05 13.65
C GLY A 266 -13.05 -32.94 13.95
N PHE A 267 -13.21 -32.00 13.03
CA PHE A 267 -14.12 -30.86 13.14
C PHE A 267 -15.03 -30.76 11.92
N LEU A 268 -16.14 -30.03 12.04
CA LEU A 268 -16.95 -29.61 10.89
C LEU A 268 -16.28 -28.43 10.15
N PRO A 269 -16.59 -28.23 8.85
CA PRO A 269 -16.18 -27.04 8.12
C PRO A 269 -16.68 -25.77 8.83
N ARG A 270 -15.84 -24.74 8.89
CA ARG A 270 -16.12 -23.49 9.62
C ARG A 270 -17.39 -22.81 9.10
N GLU A 271 -17.58 -22.83 7.79
CA GLU A 271 -18.72 -22.23 7.11
C GLU A 271 -20.06 -22.90 7.47
N LEU A 272 -20.02 -24.18 7.85
CA LEU A 272 -21.19 -24.91 8.35
C LEU A 272 -21.33 -24.74 9.87
N ALA A 273 -20.21 -24.79 10.59
CA ALA A 273 -20.16 -24.69 12.05
C ALA A 273 -20.70 -23.34 12.56
N GLN A 274 -20.50 -22.24 11.82
CA GLN A 274 -21.06 -20.93 12.18
C GLN A 274 -22.59 -20.88 12.24
N TYR A 275 -23.28 -21.76 11.49
CA TYR A 275 -24.75 -21.84 11.47
C TYR A 275 -25.26 -22.94 12.41
N LEU A 276 -24.57 -24.08 12.48
CA LEU A 276 -24.95 -25.18 13.37
C LEU A 276 -24.64 -24.91 14.85
N SER A 277 -23.60 -24.12 15.16
CA SER A 277 -23.23 -23.83 16.55
C SER A 277 -24.35 -23.08 17.30
N PRO A 278 -24.92 -21.97 16.77
CA PRO A 278 -26.09 -21.33 17.37
C PRO A 278 -27.31 -22.24 17.46
N LEU A 279 -27.49 -23.14 16.47
CA LEU A 279 -28.60 -24.11 16.49
C LEU A 279 -28.50 -25.12 17.63
N ILE A 280 -27.29 -25.59 17.94
CA ILE A 280 -27.03 -26.49 19.07
C ILE A 280 -27.11 -25.75 20.40
N GLU A 281 -26.51 -24.56 20.51
CA GLU A 281 -26.41 -23.82 21.77
C GLU A 281 -27.71 -23.14 22.18
N LYS A 282 -28.37 -22.44 21.25
CA LYS A 282 -29.57 -21.63 21.54
C LYS A 282 -30.86 -22.45 21.48
N TYR A 283 -30.94 -23.42 20.59
CA TYR A 283 -32.18 -24.20 20.33
C TYR A 283 -32.07 -25.67 20.75
N GLY A 284 -30.92 -26.10 21.30
CA GLY A 284 -30.76 -27.44 21.88
C GLY A 284 -30.82 -28.60 20.88
N LEU A 285 -30.64 -28.33 19.58
CA LEU A 285 -30.66 -29.37 18.55
C LEU A 285 -29.51 -30.36 18.74
N ARG A 286 -29.80 -31.65 18.55
CA ARG A 286 -28.79 -32.71 18.53
C ARG A 286 -28.63 -33.25 17.13
N PHE A 287 -27.40 -33.52 16.75
CA PHE A 287 -27.08 -34.11 15.46
C PHE A 287 -26.32 -35.41 15.69
N GLU A 288 -26.85 -36.49 15.13
CA GLU A 288 -26.18 -37.77 15.04
C GLU A 288 -25.91 -38.11 13.58
N GLY A 289 -24.87 -38.88 13.31
CA GLY A 289 -24.51 -39.19 11.95
C GLY A 289 -23.73 -40.48 11.79
N CYS A 290 -23.46 -40.81 10.54
CA CYS A 290 -22.64 -41.95 10.17
C CYS A 290 -21.62 -41.55 9.10
N VAL A 291 -20.54 -42.33 9.03
CA VAL A 291 -19.53 -42.18 7.98
C VAL A 291 -20.11 -42.73 6.67
N SER A 292 -20.25 -41.88 5.65
CA SER A 292 -20.85 -42.26 4.37
C SER A 292 -19.89 -43.09 3.50
N SER A 293 -18.58 -42.84 3.59
CA SER A 293 -17.54 -43.69 3.00
C SER A 293 -16.19 -43.49 3.66
N VAL A 294 -15.35 -44.52 3.68
CA VAL A 294 -14.00 -44.47 4.26
C VAL A 294 -12.98 -44.09 3.19
N PRO A 295 -12.25 -42.98 3.34
CA PRO A 295 -11.24 -42.57 2.36
C PRO A 295 -10.06 -43.55 2.30
N LYS A 296 -9.43 -43.69 1.13
CA LYS A 296 -8.25 -44.56 0.94
C LYS A 296 -7.01 -44.06 1.71
N ASN A 297 -6.87 -42.75 1.92
CA ASN A 297 -5.81 -42.18 2.75
C ASN A 297 -6.36 -41.73 4.12
N SER A 298 -5.59 -41.98 5.18
CA SER A 298 -5.95 -41.60 6.56
C SER A 298 -6.11 -40.10 6.81
N LEU A 299 -5.65 -39.24 5.90
CA LEU A 299 -5.69 -37.78 6.01
C LEU A 299 -6.75 -37.10 5.13
N ASP A 300 -7.44 -37.86 4.28
CA ASP A 300 -8.47 -37.32 3.40
C ASP A 300 -9.73 -36.92 4.19
N VAL A 301 -10.51 -36.00 3.62
CA VAL A 301 -11.81 -35.59 4.16
C VAL A 301 -12.74 -36.80 4.21
N VAL A 302 -13.45 -36.93 5.32
CA VAL A 302 -14.31 -38.10 5.57
C VAL A 302 -15.74 -37.66 5.36
N PRO A 303 -16.42 -38.12 4.31
CA PRO A 303 -17.81 -37.78 4.10
C PRO A 303 -18.67 -38.41 5.19
N ILE A 304 -19.56 -37.60 5.75
CA ILE A 304 -20.48 -37.97 6.83
C ILE A 304 -21.89 -37.50 6.47
N GLN A 305 -22.88 -38.23 6.96
CA GLN A 305 -24.27 -37.83 6.90
C GLN A 305 -24.73 -37.53 8.32
N LEU A 306 -25.28 -36.34 8.53
CA LEU A 306 -25.81 -35.89 9.81
C LEU A 306 -27.34 -35.85 9.75
N ILE A 307 -27.98 -36.28 10.83
CA ILE A 307 -29.41 -36.33 11.04
C ILE A 307 -29.68 -35.56 12.32
N CYS A 308 -30.58 -34.58 12.23
CA CYS A 308 -31.03 -33.86 13.41
C CYS A 308 -32.00 -34.75 14.20
N GLN A 309 -31.66 -35.05 15.45
CA GLN A 309 -32.57 -35.68 16.39
C GLN A 309 -33.39 -34.61 17.12
N ASN A 310 -34.69 -34.90 17.30
CA ASN A 310 -35.71 -34.05 17.90
C ASN A 310 -36.22 -32.87 17.06
N ILE A 311 -37.03 -33.17 16.05
CA ILE A 311 -38.08 -32.24 15.58
C ILE A 311 -39.44 -32.61 16.22
N SER A 312 -39.60 -33.84 16.71
CA SER A 312 -40.92 -34.42 17.03
C SER A 312 -41.56 -34.03 18.37
N ASP A 313 -40.80 -33.57 19.37
CA ASP A 313 -41.36 -33.19 20.69
C ASP A 313 -41.24 -31.69 21.05
N THR A 314 -40.46 -30.91 20.29
CA THR A 314 -40.25 -29.46 20.50
C THR A 314 -40.61 -28.58 19.30
N GLY A 315 -40.95 -29.17 18.14
CA GLY A 315 -41.14 -28.45 16.87
C GLY A 315 -42.23 -27.37 16.88
N LYS A 316 -43.16 -27.38 17.83
CA LYS A 316 -44.24 -26.37 17.90
C LYS A 316 -43.82 -25.02 18.49
N GLU A 317 -42.68 -24.90 19.16
CA GLU A 317 -42.30 -23.65 19.86
C GLU A 317 -41.36 -22.73 19.06
N TYR A 318 -40.66 -23.25 18.03
CA TYR A 318 -39.65 -22.48 17.26
C TYR A 318 -40.01 -22.28 15.79
N GLU A 319 -41.14 -22.82 15.33
CA GLU A 319 -41.62 -22.69 13.94
C GLU A 319 -41.92 -21.23 13.54
N ASP A 320 -42.05 -20.30 14.48
CA ASP A 320 -42.27 -18.86 14.22
C ASP A 320 -41.03 -17.97 14.48
N ASP A 321 -39.87 -18.52 14.88
CA ASP A 321 -38.62 -17.74 15.02
C ASP A 321 -37.92 -17.60 13.65
N GLU A 322 -37.98 -16.40 13.06
CA GLU A 322 -37.29 -16.07 11.80
C GLU A 322 -35.79 -16.34 11.86
N GLY A 323 -35.17 -16.17 13.03
CA GLY A 323 -33.75 -16.45 13.24
C GLY A 323 -33.44 -17.95 13.18
N PHE A 324 -34.34 -18.82 13.68
CA PHE A 324 -34.21 -20.27 13.57
C PHE A 324 -34.29 -20.73 12.11
N LYS A 325 -35.29 -20.26 11.37
CA LYS A 325 -35.46 -20.58 9.93
C LYS A 325 -34.25 -20.14 9.12
N CYS A 326 -33.80 -18.90 9.31
CA CYS A 326 -32.65 -18.34 8.61
C CYS A 326 -31.37 -19.16 8.87
N LEU A 327 -31.12 -19.60 10.10
CA LEU A 327 -29.95 -20.42 10.43
C LEU A 327 -30.00 -21.80 9.75
N LEU A 328 -31.17 -22.44 9.73
CA LEU A 328 -31.37 -23.75 9.12
C LEU A 328 -31.25 -23.69 7.58
N GLU A 329 -31.91 -22.72 6.95
CA GLU A 329 -31.83 -22.47 5.51
C GLU A 329 -30.39 -22.15 5.07
N ASN A 330 -29.67 -21.33 5.84
CA ASN A 330 -28.26 -21.05 5.54
C ASN A 330 -27.36 -22.29 5.71
N ALA A 331 -27.60 -23.13 6.73
CA ALA A 331 -26.87 -24.38 6.90
C ALA A 331 -27.10 -25.34 5.71
N GLN A 332 -28.35 -25.44 5.25
CA GLN A 332 -28.72 -26.23 4.07
C GLN A 332 -28.09 -25.67 2.79
N HIS A 333 -28.16 -24.35 2.59
CA HIS A 333 -27.54 -23.70 1.45
C HIS A 333 -26.02 -23.91 1.43
N VAL A 334 -25.34 -23.90 2.58
CA VAL A 334 -23.91 -24.24 2.67
C VAL A 334 -23.66 -25.68 2.26
N VAL A 335 -24.48 -26.63 2.72
CA VAL A 335 -24.37 -28.05 2.36
C VAL A 335 -24.65 -28.28 0.88
N GLU A 336 -25.72 -27.71 0.33
CA GLU A 336 -26.05 -27.77 -1.09
C GLU A 336 -24.99 -27.09 -1.96
N SER A 337 -24.48 -25.94 -1.53
CA SER A 337 -23.36 -25.26 -2.20
C SER A 337 -22.10 -26.11 -2.16
N ALA A 338 -21.79 -26.80 -1.06
CA ALA A 338 -20.65 -27.71 -0.96
C ALA A 338 -20.84 -28.99 -1.80
N ARG A 339 -22.08 -29.43 -1.98
CA ARG A 339 -22.43 -30.59 -2.83
C ARG A 339 -22.40 -30.25 -4.32
N ASN A 340 -22.88 -29.07 -4.70
CA ASN A 340 -22.89 -28.57 -6.08
C ASN A 340 -21.54 -27.96 -6.49
N ASN A 341 -20.76 -27.48 -5.52
CA ASN A 341 -19.38 -27.04 -5.66
C ASN A 341 -18.51 -27.75 -4.60
N PRO A 342 -18.17 -29.04 -4.78
CA PRO A 342 -17.04 -29.61 -4.03
C PRO A 342 -15.84 -28.69 -4.23
N PRO A 343 -14.88 -28.55 -3.29
CA PRO A 343 -13.73 -27.64 -3.45
C PRO A 343 -13.04 -27.90 -4.80
N ASN A 344 -13.36 -27.08 -5.80
CA ASN A 344 -13.46 -27.57 -7.19
C ASN A 344 -12.10 -27.37 -7.86
N PHE A 345 -11.24 -28.37 -7.76
CA PHE A 345 -9.85 -28.30 -8.21
C PHE A 345 -9.68 -28.12 -9.73
N THR A 346 -10.73 -28.44 -10.50
CA THR A 346 -10.88 -28.07 -11.92
C THR A 346 -10.87 -26.56 -12.16
N LYS A 347 -11.34 -25.75 -11.20
CA LYS A 347 -11.34 -24.29 -11.32
C LYS A 347 -9.93 -23.71 -11.31
N SER A 348 -9.00 -24.26 -10.51
CA SER A 348 -7.60 -23.78 -10.52
C SER A 348 -6.91 -24.04 -11.86
N GLN A 349 -7.19 -25.18 -12.49
CA GLN A 349 -6.74 -25.49 -13.86
C GLN A 349 -7.35 -24.48 -14.84
N GLN A 350 -8.67 -24.28 -14.83
CA GLN A 350 -9.38 -23.34 -15.70
C GLN A 350 -8.92 -21.89 -15.54
N ASN A 351 -8.70 -21.44 -14.31
CA ASN A 351 -8.21 -20.11 -14.00
C ASN A 351 -6.79 -19.87 -14.52
N PHE A 352 -5.94 -20.91 -14.46
CA PHE A 352 -4.63 -20.84 -15.09
C PHE A 352 -4.73 -20.75 -16.62
N HIS A 353 -5.66 -21.49 -17.26
CA HIS A 353 -5.91 -21.34 -18.71
C HIS A 353 -6.38 -19.94 -19.07
N LEU A 354 -7.31 -19.37 -18.29
CA LEU A 354 -7.80 -18.01 -18.48
C LEU A 354 -6.65 -17.00 -18.44
N LEU A 355 -5.74 -17.13 -17.46
CA LEU A 355 -4.57 -16.28 -17.34
C LEU A 355 -3.69 -16.37 -18.60
N LEU A 356 -3.36 -17.58 -19.06
CA LEU A 356 -2.51 -17.77 -20.24
C LEU A 356 -3.17 -17.21 -21.51
N GLN A 357 -4.46 -17.49 -21.71
CA GLN A 357 -5.21 -17.02 -22.86
C GLN A 357 -5.28 -15.50 -22.91
N GLU A 358 -5.58 -14.84 -21.78
CA GLU A 358 -5.68 -13.39 -21.71
C GLU A 358 -4.32 -12.71 -21.97
N VAL A 359 -3.24 -13.27 -21.40
CA VAL A 359 -1.88 -12.76 -21.62
C VAL A 359 -1.46 -12.91 -23.08
N LEU A 360 -1.62 -14.10 -23.67
CA LEU A 360 -1.26 -14.34 -25.06
C LEU A 360 -2.11 -13.50 -26.02
N ARG A 361 -3.40 -13.28 -25.72
CA ARG A 361 -4.27 -12.42 -26.53
C ARG A 361 -3.81 -10.96 -26.51
N ASN A 362 -3.52 -10.40 -25.34
CA ASN A 362 -3.29 -8.97 -25.18
C ASN A 362 -1.81 -8.56 -25.31
N ASN A 363 -0.88 -9.51 -25.13
CA ASN A 363 0.56 -9.24 -25.03
C ASN A 363 1.41 -10.16 -25.93
N SER A 364 0.84 -10.73 -27.00
CA SER A 364 1.54 -11.66 -27.89
C SER A 364 2.87 -11.10 -28.43
N HIS A 365 2.96 -9.79 -28.66
CA HIS A 365 4.16 -9.11 -29.16
C HIS A 365 5.34 -9.10 -28.18
N LEU A 366 5.12 -9.45 -26.91
CA LEU A 366 6.16 -9.50 -25.88
C LEU A 366 6.85 -10.86 -25.76
N PHE A 367 6.40 -11.88 -26.52
CA PHE A 367 6.92 -13.24 -26.47
C PHE A 367 7.53 -13.64 -27.81
N THR A 368 8.62 -14.44 -27.77
CA THR A 368 9.13 -15.09 -28.98
C THR A 368 8.22 -16.22 -29.41
N GLU A 369 8.35 -16.66 -30.66
CA GLU A 369 7.50 -17.75 -31.17
C GLU A 369 7.71 -19.06 -30.40
N ASP A 370 8.94 -19.37 -29.99
CA ASP A 370 9.24 -20.53 -29.14
C ASP A 370 8.61 -20.42 -27.75
N GLU A 371 8.55 -19.20 -27.18
CA GLU A 371 7.91 -18.96 -25.88
C GLU A 371 6.39 -19.14 -25.98
N LYS A 372 5.76 -18.64 -27.07
CA LYS A 372 4.33 -18.84 -27.33
C LYS A 372 4.00 -20.31 -27.53
N ASN A 373 4.73 -21.00 -28.42
CA ASN A 373 4.55 -22.43 -28.68
C ASN A 373 4.70 -23.25 -27.39
N PHE A 374 5.68 -22.90 -26.55
CA PHE A 374 5.83 -23.52 -25.24
C PHE A 374 4.60 -23.29 -24.38
N MET A 375 4.13 -22.05 -24.19
CA MET A 375 2.95 -21.75 -23.38
C MET A 375 1.66 -22.40 -23.92
N GLU A 376 1.45 -22.41 -25.23
CA GLU A 376 0.28 -23.03 -25.87
C GLU A 376 0.29 -24.56 -25.73
N SER A 377 1.48 -25.18 -25.74
CA SER A 377 1.63 -26.62 -25.54
C SER A 377 1.10 -27.10 -24.18
N PHE A 378 0.92 -26.20 -23.21
CA PHE A 378 0.33 -26.52 -21.91
C PHE A 378 -1.06 -27.15 -22.06
N THR A 379 -1.85 -26.65 -23.02
CA THR A 379 -3.21 -27.15 -23.30
C THR A 379 -3.21 -28.57 -23.90
N SER A 380 -2.09 -29.01 -24.46
CA SER A 380 -1.94 -30.36 -25.02
C SER A 380 -1.57 -31.43 -23.98
N LEU A 381 -1.24 -31.02 -22.75
CA LEU A 381 -0.98 -31.94 -21.65
C LEU A 381 -2.26 -32.63 -21.18
N SER A 382 -2.14 -33.78 -20.53
CA SER A 382 -3.29 -34.40 -19.85
C SER A 382 -3.80 -33.49 -18.71
N ASP A 383 -5.08 -33.61 -18.37
CA ASP A 383 -5.67 -32.88 -17.24
C ASP A 383 -4.88 -33.09 -15.94
N ASP A 384 -4.47 -34.33 -15.66
CA ASP A 384 -3.68 -34.68 -14.48
C ASP A 384 -2.31 -33.99 -14.47
N SER A 385 -1.62 -33.92 -15.62
CA SER A 385 -0.37 -33.17 -15.77
C SER A 385 -0.59 -31.67 -15.56
N GLN A 386 -1.63 -31.09 -16.14
CA GLN A 386 -1.94 -29.66 -15.99
C GLN A 386 -2.25 -29.31 -14.53
N ARG A 387 -3.10 -30.09 -13.86
CA ARG A 387 -3.42 -29.91 -12.43
C ARG A 387 -2.16 -30.04 -11.58
N LEU A 388 -1.34 -31.07 -11.81
CA LEU A 388 -0.09 -31.26 -11.09
C LEU A 388 0.83 -30.04 -11.22
N PHE A 389 0.99 -29.53 -12.44
CA PHE A 389 1.82 -28.36 -12.71
C PHE A 389 1.35 -27.14 -11.92
N VAL A 390 0.06 -26.80 -12.02
CA VAL A 390 -0.53 -25.63 -11.33
C VAL A 390 -0.34 -25.74 -9.81
N ARG A 391 -0.51 -26.94 -9.23
CA ARG A 391 -0.26 -27.18 -7.80
C ARG A 391 1.20 -26.95 -7.42
N LEU A 392 2.13 -27.50 -8.19
CA LEU A 392 3.55 -27.32 -7.95
C LEU A 392 3.96 -25.86 -8.11
N TYR A 393 3.36 -25.12 -9.05
CA TYR A 393 3.65 -23.72 -9.31
C TYR A 393 3.15 -22.80 -8.19
N ALA A 394 1.96 -23.08 -7.65
CA ALA A 394 1.40 -22.35 -6.51
C ALA A 394 2.17 -22.58 -5.20
N ARG A 395 2.80 -23.75 -5.02
CA ARG A 395 3.53 -24.11 -3.79
C ARG A 395 4.87 -23.38 -3.62
N LYS A 396 5.44 -23.42 -2.42
CA LYS A 396 6.82 -22.98 -2.19
C LYS A 396 7.79 -24.09 -2.61
N GLY A 397 8.64 -23.80 -3.60
CA GLY A 397 9.65 -24.72 -4.15
C GLY A 397 11.08 -24.39 -3.68
N PRO A 398 12.13 -24.82 -4.42
CA PRO A 398 12.07 -25.26 -5.82
C PRO A 398 11.84 -26.77 -6.03
N TRP A 399 12.26 -27.62 -5.10
CA TRP A 399 12.23 -29.08 -5.26
C TRP A 399 11.12 -29.74 -4.42
N PHE A 400 10.53 -30.81 -4.95
CA PHE A 400 9.46 -31.59 -4.33
C PHE A 400 9.76 -33.07 -4.43
N ARG A 401 9.60 -33.83 -3.33
CA ARG A 401 9.72 -35.29 -3.39
C ARG A 401 8.48 -35.87 -4.05
N ILE A 402 8.66 -36.79 -5.00
CA ILE A 402 7.52 -37.47 -5.64
C ILE A 402 6.69 -38.22 -4.58
N SER A 403 7.34 -38.83 -3.59
CA SER A 403 6.68 -39.56 -2.50
C SER A 403 5.82 -38.68 -1.57
N SER A 404 6.02 -37.36 -1.55
CA SER A 404 5.20 -36.44 -0.75
C SER A 404 4.09 -35.75 -1.55
N ILE A 405 4.01 -36.03 -2.86
CA ILE A 405 2.97 -35.53 -3.74
C ILE A 405 1.83 -36.53 -3.74
N SER A 406 0.71 -36.13 -3.15
CA SER A 406 -0.55 -36.87 -3.19
C SER A 406 -1.68 -35.87 -3.27
N TYR A 407 -2.47 -35.94 -4.33
CA TYR A 407 -3.62 -35.08 -4.59
C TYR A 407 -4.78 -35.95 -5.03
N THR A 408 -5.95 -35.77 -4.41
CA THR A 408 -7.14 -36.60 -4.65
C THR A 408 -7.70 -36.44 -6.07
N ASP A 409 -7.44 -35.30 -6.69
CA ASP A 409 -7.89 -34.89 -8.03
C ASP A 409 -6.92 -35.28 -9.15
N ILE A 410 -5.85 -36.01 -8.83
CA ILE A 410 -4.86 -36.50 -9.80
C ILE A 410 -4.83 -38.02 -9.69
N LEU A 411 -5.31 -38.71 -10.73
CA LEU A 411 -5.50 -40.16 -10.70
C LEU A 411 -4.16 -40.89 -10.73
N ASP A 412 -3.26 -40.48 -11.63
CA ASP A 412 -1.93 -41.06 -11.74
C ASP A 412 -0.84 -39.98 -11.69
N THR A 413 -0.24 -39.83 -10.51
CA THR A 413 0.86 -38.87 -10.31
C THR A 413 2.10 -39.23 -11.14
N LYS A 414 2.38 -40.51 -11.41
CA LYS A 414 3.58 -40.91 -12.15
C LYS A 414 3.44 -40.58 -13.63
N GLU A 415 2.30 -40.90 -14.24
CA GLU A 415 2.01 -40.51 -15.62
C GLU A 415 1.92 -38.98 -15.76
N ALA A 416 1.35 -38.28 -14.76
CA ALA A 416 1.31 -36.82 -14.76
C ALA A 416 2.72 -36.21 -14.75
N VAL A 417 3.63 -36.73 -13.92
CA VAL A 417 5.04 -36.34 -13.87
C VAL A 417 5.72 -36.62 -15.21
N LYS A 418 5.52 -37.81 -15.78
CA LYS A 418 6.10 -38.19 -17.07
C LYS A 418 5.67 -37.24 -18.18
N GLY A 419 4.36 -36.96 -18.30
CA GLY A 419 3.83 -36.03 -19.31
C GLY A 419 4.39 -34.60 -19.18
N LEU A 420 4.62 -34.14 -17.94
CA LEU A 420 5.27 -32.84 -17.70
C LEU A 420 6.76 -32.86 -18.04
N SER A 421 7.46 -33.96 -17.78
CA SER A 421 8.88 -34.13 -18.08
C SER A 421 9.12 -34.20 -19.58
N ASP A 422 8.30 -34.95 -20.31
CA ASP A 422 8.38 -35.12 -21.78
C ASP A 422 8.19 -33.78 -22.53
N LYS A 423 7.48 -32.83 -21.91
CA LYS A 423 7.25 -31.48 -22.43
C LYS A 423 8.11 -30.40 -21.76
N GLU A 424 9.11 -30.79 -20.97
CA GLU A 424 10.08 -29.90 -20.30
C GLU A 424 9.48 -28.89 -19.30
N TYR A 425 8.29 -29.15 -18.75
CA TYR A 425 7.69 -28.30 -17.71
C TYR A 425 8.30 -28.52 -16.33
N ILE A 426 8.83 -29.72 -16.10
CA ILE A 426 9.52 -30.09 -14.87
C ILE A 426 10.88 -30.69 -15.19
N CYS A 427 11.77 -30.63 -14.22
CA CYS A 427 13.03 -31.35 -14.23
C CYS A 427 12.99 -32.43 -13.15
N CYS A 428 13.36 -33.66 -13.52
CA CYS A 428 13.48 -34.78 -12.61
C CYS A 428 14.96 -35.02 -12.29
N ILE A 429 15.31 -35.20 -11.03
CA ILE A 429 16.62 -35.74 -10.67
C ILE A 429 16.44 -37.23 -10.40
N GLU A 430 16.89 -38.01 -11.38
CA GLU A 430 16.98 -39.48 -11.29
C GLU A 430 18.44 -39.96 -11.30
N ASP A 431 19.37 -39.17 -11.84
CA ASP A 431 20.76 -39.57 -12.06
C ASP A 431 21.76 -38.88 -11.11
N ARG A 432 22.77 -39.65 -10.67
CA ARG A 432 23.67 -39.35 -9.55
C ARG A 432 24.72 -38.27 -9.84
N ASN A 433 24.90 -37.93 -11.13
CA ASN A 433 25.99 -37.08 -11.62
C ASN A 433 25.55 -35.64 -12.00
N GLN A 434 24.28 -35.28 -11.84
CA GLN A 434 23.72 -34.00 -12.35
C GLN A 434 23.53 -32.89 -11.30
N LEU A 435 23.84 -33.16 -10.02
CA LEU A 435 23.56 -32.21 -8.92
C LEU A 435 24.61 -31.11 -8.80
N CYS A 436 24.23 -29.85 -9.04
CA CYS A 436 25.07 -28.71 -8.68
C CYS A 436 24.97 -28.40 -7.17
N GLN A 437 25.92 -27.62 -6.63
CA GLN A 437 25.94 -27.26 -5.20
C GLN A 437 24.67 -26.52 -4.74
N LYS A 438 24.05 -25.73 -5.63
CA LYS A 438 22.80 -25.02 -5.36
C LYS A 438 21.62 -25.99 -5.20
N ASP A 439 21.45 -26.92 -6.14
CA ASP A 439 20.41 -27.94 -6.08
C ASP A 439 20.53 -28.79 -4.81
N MET A 440 21.75 -29.14 -4.43
CA MET A 440 22.01 -29.84 -3.17
C MET A 440 21.57 -29.05 -1.94
N LYS A 441 21.87 -27.74 -1.87
CA LYS A 441 21.39 -26.90 -0.76
C LYS A 441 19.86 -26.91 -0.68
N ASP A 442 19.19 -26.80 -1.83
CA ASP A 442 17.73 -26.73 -1.87
C ASP A 442 17.08 -28.08 -1.54
N ILE A 443 17.65 -29.20 -1.99
CA ILE A 443 17.19 -30.55 -1.68
C ILE A 443 17.39 -30.88 -0.19
N LEU A 444 18.54 -30.53 0.38
CA LEU A 444 18.81 -30.70 1.82
C LEU A 444 17.81 -29.91 2.67
N ASN A 445 17.29 -28.78 2.17
CA ASN A 445 16.25 -28.01 2.85
C ASN A 445 14.88 -28.73 2.87
N ILE A 446 14.63 -29.70 1.99
CA ILE A 446 13.43 -30.55 2.04
C ILE A 446 13.51 -31.57 3.17
N LEU A 447 14.72 -32.03 3.51
CA LEU A 447 14.93 -33.06 4.52
C LEU A 447 14.53 -32.61 5.94
N THR A 448 13.98 -33.55 6.69
CA THR A 448 13.75 -33.42 8.13
C THR A 448 15.08 -33.43 8.89
N VAL A 449 15.08 -32.93 10.13
CA VAL A 449 16.30 -32.90 10.96
C VAL A 449 16.80 -34.32 11.25
N SER A 450 15.91 -35.31 11.35
CA SER A 450 16.26 -36.73 11.52
C SER A 450 16.97 -37.30 10.29
N GLU A 451 16.43 -37.07 9.10
CA GLU A 451 17.02 -37.51 7.83
C GLU A 451 18.38 -36.85 7.59
N LEU A 452 18.51 -35.55 7.87
CA LEU A 452 19.80 -34.84 7.77
C LEU A 452 20.87 -35.43 8.72
N ARG A 453 20.46 -35.85 9.92
CA ARG A 453 21.37 -36.51 10.88
C ARG A 453 21.73 -37.93 10.46
N GLU A 454 20.84 -38.62 9.76
CA GLU A 454 21.13 -39.92 9.16
C GLU A 454 22.13 -39.80 8.01
N GLY A 455 21.93 -38.83 7.11
CA GLY A 455 22.93 -38.49 6.09
C GLY A 455 24.30 -38.22 6.71
N PHE A 456 24.36 -37.45 7.80
CA PHE A 456 25.60 -37.19 8.55
C PHE A 456 26.29 -38.46 9.08
N ARG A 457 25.50 -39.43 9.56
CA ARG A 457 26.01 -40.73 10.04
C ARG A 457 26.55 -41.58 8.88
N MET A 458 25.86 -41.58 7.74
CA MET A 458 26.30 -42.29 6.52
C MET A 458 27.62 -41.73 5.96
N ILE A 459 27.89 -40.43 6.20
CA ILE A 459 29.15 -39.77 5.85
C ILE A 459 30.25 -39.99 6.93
N LYS A 460 30.04 -40.90 7.88
CA LYS A 460 30.98 -41.27 8.96
C LYS A 460 31.43 -40.09 9.84
N ARG A 461 30.58 -39.09 10.08
CA ARG A 461 30.84 -37.96 10.99
C ARG A 461 29.87 -37.95 12.18
N SER A 462 30.36 -37.56 13.37
CA SER A 462 29.52 -37.39 14.56
C SER A 462 28.83 -36.03 14.53
N CYS A 463 27.49 -36.04 14.60
CA CYS A 463 26.70 -34.82 14.76
C CYS A 463 26.42 -34.60 16.26
N SER A 464 26.85 -33.49 16.83
CA SER A 464 26.53 -33.14 18.22
C SER A 464 25.01 -32.94 18.37
N ARG A 465 24.42 -33.52 19.43
CA ARG A 465 23.01 -33.30 19.77
C ARG A 465 22.84 -31.82 20.13
N GLY A 466 22.17 -31.04 19.27
CA GLY A 466 21.84 -29.64 19.53
C GLY A 466 21.93 -28.67 18.35
N LYS A 467 22.56 -29.04 17.23
CA LYS A 467 22.67 -28.14 16.06
C LYS A 467 21.32 -27.83 15.40
N ARG A 468 21.15 -26.58 14.95
CA ARG A 468 19.98 -26.12 14.18
C ARG A 468 20.03 -26.68 12.76
N LYS A 469 18.87 -26.81 12.09
CA LYS A 469 18.76 -27.38 10.73
C LYS A 469 19.74 -26.74 9.73
N GLN A 470 19.81 -25.41 9.71
CA GLN A 470 20.69 -24.68 8.77
C GLN A 470 22.18 -24.90 9.03
N GLU A 471 22.59 -25.07 10.29
CA GLU A 471 23.98 -25.38 10.65
C GLU A 471 24.38 -26.79 10.18
N ILE A 472 23.44 -27.74 10.24
CA ILE A 472 23.62 -29.11 9.72
C ILE A 472 23.80 -29.05 8.20
N ILE A 473 22.93 -28.35 7.49
CA ILE A 473 23.01 -28.18 6.03
C ILE A 473 24.33 -27.50 5.63
N ALA A 474 24.73 -26.42 6.30
CA ALA A 474 25.99 -25.73 6.05
C ALA A 474 27.20 -26.66 6.24
N SER A 475 27.19 -27.49 7.29
CA SER A 475 28.27 -28.46 7.53
C SER A 475 28.33 -29.57 6.48
N ILE A 476 27.18 -29.99 5.95
CA ILE A 476 27.11 -30.96 4.84
C ILE A 476 27.69 -30.33 3.56
N LEU A 477 27.28 -29.10 3.23
CA LEU A 477 27.72 -28.40 2.04
C LEU A 477 29.22 -28.03 2.07
N SER A 478 29.77 -27.65 3.22
CA SER A 478 31.22 -27.40 3.34
C SER A 478 32.01 -28.67 3.09
N SER A 479 31.55 -29.81 3.63
CA SER A 479 32.17 -31.12 3.41
C SER A 479 32.15 -31.56 1.94
N TYR A 480 31.13 -31.12 1.19
CA TYR A 480 31.03 -31.35 -0.25
C TYR A 480 32.02 -30.48 -1.04
N ALA A 481 32.07 -29.17 -0.73
CA ALA A 481 32.92 -28.21 -1.41
C ALA A 481 34.41 -28.52 -1.24
N ASP A 482 34.80 -29.05 -0.08
CA ASP A 482 36.19 -29.45 0.22
C ASP A 482 36.61 -30.77 -0.46
N GLY A 483 35.71 -31.42 -1.23
CA GLY A 483 35.98 -32.70 -1.91
C GLY A 483 36.14 -33.91 -0.97
N LEU A 484 35.90 -33.72 0.33
CA LEU A 484 36.08 -34.75 1.36
C LEU A 484 35.05 -35.88 1.28
N CYS A 485 33.95 -35.68 0.56
CA CYS A 485 32.82 -36.62 0.48
C CYS A 485 32.23 -36.73 -0.94
N PRO A 486 32.90 -37.41 -1.89
CA PRO A 486 32.44 -37.56 -3.27
C PRO A 486 31.12 -38.34 -3.41
N HIS A 487 30.77 -39.16 -2.42
CA HIS A 487 29.51 -39.93 -2.39
C HIS A 487 28.34 -39.20 -1.73
N LEU A 488 28.49 -37.90 -1.40
CA LEU A 488 27.41 -37.17 -0.74
C LEU A 488 26.15 -37.09 -1.61
N SER A 489 26.30 -36.83 -2.91
CA SER A 489 25.18 -36.75 -3.85
C SER A 489 24.37 -38.04 -3.89
N SER A 490 25.04 -39.21 -3.85
CA SER A 490 24.34 -40.50 -3.80
C SER A 490 23.63 -40.70 -2.47
N VAL A 491 24.27 -40.40 -1.33
CA VAL A 491 23.64 -40.53 0.00
C VAL A 491 22.40 -39.63 0.13
N VAL A 492 22.48 -38.39 -0.37
CA VAL A 492 21.35 -37.46 -0.34
C VAL A 492 20.22 -37.97 -1.23
N LEU A 493 20.50 -38.47 -2.43
CA LEU A 493 19.50 -39.06 -3.33
C LEU A 493 18.89 -40.34 -2.75
N ASP A 494 19.66 -41.18 -2.09
CA ASP A 494 19.17 -42.41 -1.46
C ASP A 494 18.19 -42.10 -0.31
N ILE A 495 18.41 -41.01 0.44
CA ILE A 495 17.51 -40.57 1.51
C ILE A 495 16.28 -39.82 0.96
N THR A 496 16.47 -38.97 -0.06
CA THR A 496 15.40 -38.12 -0.59
C THR A 496 14.46 -38.85 -1.53
N GLY A 497 14.95 -39.86 -2.26
CA GLY A 497 14.26 -40.48 -3.37
C GLY A 497 14.13 -39.53 -4.57
N SER A 498 13.32 -39.93 -5.56
CA SER A 498 13.08 -39.12 -6.76
C SER A 498 12.47 -37.77 -6.41
N CYS A 499 13.11 -36.70 -6.91
CA CYS A 499 12.69 -35.33 -6.70
C CYS A 499 12.43 -34.65 -8.05
N ILE A 500 11.42 -33.78 -8.06
CA ILE A 500 11.04 -32.98 -9.22
C ILE A 500 11.05 -31.49 -8.86
N SER A 501 11.35 -30.65 -9.83
CA SER A 501 11.21 -29.20 -9.74
C SER A 501 10.57 -28.65 -11.01
N ILE A 502 10.00 -27.44 -10.92
CA ILE A 502 9.57 -26.75 -12.13
C ILE A 502 10.80 -26.33 -12.92
N SER A 503 10.77 -26.56 -14.23
CA SER A 503 11.90 -26.19 -15.09
C SER A 503 12.11 -24.68 -15.09
N GLN A 504 13.37 -24.25 -15.25
CA GLN A 504 13.74 -22.84 -15.31
C GLN A 504 12.96 -22.06 -16.38
N LYS A 505 12.73 -22.69 -17.54
CA LYS A 505 11.98 -22.13 -18.66
C LYS A 505 10.51 -21.90 -18.27
N ALA A 506 9.86 -22.92 -17.68
CA ALA A 506 8.48 -22.81 -17.22
C ALA A 506 8.32 -21.78 -16.09
N ASP A 507 9.19 -21.79 -15.07
CA ASP A 507 9.15 -20.83 -13.95
C ASP A 507 9.23 -19.38 -14.47
N SER A 508 10.16 -19.11 -15.39
CA SER A 508 10.37 -17.77 -15.94
C SER A 508 9.21 -17.29 -16.80
N LEU A 509 8.69 -18.13 -17.71
CA LEU A 509 7.62 -17.74 -18.64
C LEU A 509 6.28 -17.57 -17.94
N PHE A 510 5.94 -18.46 -17.01
CA PHE A 510 4.67 -18.32 -16.30
C PHE A 510 4.71 -17.24 -15.22
N TRP A 511 5.87 -16.98 -14.62
CA TRP A 511 6.01 -15.80 -13.76
C TRP A 511 5.85 -14.50 -14.56
N ARG A 512 6.40 -14.42 -15.79
CA ARG A 512 6.17 -13.31 -16.71
C ARG A 512 4.68 -13.16 -17.04
N ALA A 513 4.01 -14.25 -17.37
CA ALA A 513 2.57 -14.24 -17.67
C ALA A 513 1.74 -13.77 -16.46
N GLU A 514 2.04 -14.28 -15.26
CA GLU A 514 1.41 -13.85 -14.01
C GLU A 514 1.64 -12.35 -13.75
N ARG A 515 2.86 -11.87 -13.99
CA ARG A 515 3.20 -10.44 -13.84
C ARG A 515 2.46 -9.55 -14.83
N LEU A 516 2.32 -9.96 -16.09
CA LEU A 516 1.55 -9.23 -17.10
C LEU A 516 0.05 -9.25 -16.84
N PHE A 517 -0.46 -10.30 -16.17
CA PHE A 517 -1.87 -10.44 -15.84
C PHE A 517 -2.29 -9.56 -14.65
N PHE A 518 -1.53 -9.60 -13.54
CA PHE A 518 -1.87 -8.83 -12.34
C PHE A 518 -1.27 -7.42 -12.32
N LEU A 519 -0.16 -7.18 -13.04
CA LEU A 519 0.56 -5.91 -13.08
C LEU A 519 1.03 -5.39 -11.70
N ASN A 520 1.02 -6.25 -10.68
CA ASN A 520 1.52 -5.93 -9.34
C ASN A 520 2.15 -7.17 -8.70
N GLY A 521 2.79 -7.01 -7.54
CA GLY A 521 3.43 -8.11 -6.80
C GLY A 521 2.58 -8.63 -5.64
N GLU A 522 1.45 -8.00 -5.34
CA GLU A 522 0.63 -8.34 -4.18
C GLU A 522 -0.35 -9.48 -4.50
N GLN A 523 -0.73 -9.64 -5.77
CA GLN A 523 -1.59 -10.70 -6.26
C GLN A 523 -0.77 -11.82 -6.93
N ASP A 524 -1.23 -13.05 -6.73
CA ASP A 524 -0.72 -14.25 -7.39
C ASP A 524 -1.90 -15.19 -7.72
N LEU A 525 -1.63 -16.42 -8.17
CA LEU A 525 -2.68 -17.41 -8.46
C LEU A 525 -3.68 -17.66 -7.30
N SER A 526 -3.34 -17.34 -6.05
CA SER A 526 -4.29 -17.44 -4.93
C SER A 526 -5.44 -16.45 -5.03
N ALA A 527 -5.30 -15.36 -5.79
CA ALA A 527 -6.38 -14.42 -6.05
C ALA A 527 -7.58 -15.11 -6.72
N PHE A 528 -7.33 -16.04 -7.65
CA PHE A 528 -8.38 -16.85 -8.27
C PHE A 528 -9.06 -17.77 -7.25
N LEU A 529 -8.28 -18.42 -6.39
CA LEU A 529 -8.82 -19.29 -5.35
C LEU A 529 -9.73 -18.51 -4.40
N LEU A 530 -9.39 -17.27 -4.06
CA LEU A 530 -10.24 -16.42 -3.23
C LEU A 530 -11.56 -16.05 -3.92
N VAL A 531 -11.55 -15.88 -5.24
CA VAL A 531 -12.77 -15.66 -6.03
C VAL A 531 -13.62 -16.93 -6.11
N ASP A 532 -12.99 -18.08 -6.40
CA ASP A 532 -13.68 -19.36 -6.49
C ASP A 532 -14.34 -19.77 -5.17
N LEU A 533 -13.73 -19.42 -4.04
CA LEU A 533 -14.25 -19.61 -2.69
C LEU A 533 -15.33 -18.58 -2.31
N GLY A 534 -15.64 -17.61 -3.18
CA GLY A 534 -16.58 -16.52 -2.90
C GLY A 534 -16.09 -15.53 -1.84
N LYS A 535 -14.81 -15.60 -1.43
CA LYS A 535 -14.22 -14.71 -0.41
C LYS A 535 -13.88 -13.34 -0.96
N VAL A 536 -13.59 -13.27 -2.26
CA VAL A 536 -13.25 -12.03 -2.96
C VAL A 536 -14.15 -11.90 -4.17
N LYS A 537 -14.81 -10.75 -4.29
CA LYS A 537 -15.57 -10.36 -5.49
C LYS A 537 -14.91 -9.13 -6.08
N TYR A 538 -14.61 -9.12 -7.38
CA TYR A 538 -14.06 -7.94 -8.06
C TYR A 538 -15.19 -7.04 -8.59
N PRO A 539 -14.96 -5.70 -8.66
CA PRO A 539 -15.93 -4.78 -9.22
C PRO A 539 -16.12 -5.03 -10.72
N SER A 540 -17.29 -4.64 -11.22
CA SER A 540 -17.58 -4.67 -12.66
C SER A 540 -17.13 -3.35 -13.29
N TYR A 541 -16.28 -3.44 -14.30
CA TYR A 541 -15.76 -2.32 -15.09
C TYR A 541 -15.36 -2.83 -16.47
N ASN A 542 -15.19 -1.91 -17.43
CA ASN A 542 -14.75 -2.23 -18.78
C ASN A 542 -13.22 -2.14 -18.90
N CYS A 543 -12.58 -3.19 -19.40
CA CYS A 543 -11.16 -3.16 -19.76
C CYS A 543 -11.00 -2.51 -21.14
N ILE A 544 -10.81 -1.20 -21.19
CA ILE A 544 -10.62 -0.43 -22.43
C ILE A 544 -9.11 -0.29 -22.69
N ILE A 545 -8.52 -1.27 -23.38
CA ILE A 545 -7.08 -1.27 -23.69
C ILE A 545 -6.88 -0.63 -25.06
N SER A 546 -6.34 0.59 -25.08
CA SER A 546 -6.01 1.31 -26.33
C SER A 546 -4.52 1.24 -26.67
N GLN A 547 -3.65 1.09 -25.66
CA GLN A 547 -2.21 0.95 -25.83
C GLN A 547 -1.65 -0.10 -24.85
N PRO A 548 -0.70 -0.96 -25.27
CA PRO A 548 -0.09 -1.93 -24.37
C PRO A 548 0.83 -1.22 -23.36
N ILE A 549 0.95 -1.75 -22.14
CA ILE A 549 1.85 -1.20 -21.09
C ILE A 549 3.33 -1.33 -21.47
N PHE A 550 3.69 -2.39 -22.16
CA PHE A 550 5.04 -2.58 -22.69
C PHE A 550 4.97 -2.50 -24.21
N SER A 551 5.69 -1.53 -24.78
CA SER A 551 5.74 -1.33 -26.23
C SER A 551 6.54 -2.43 -26.93
N CYS A 552 7.59 -2.94 -26.27
CA CYS A 552 8.43 -3.99 -26.82
C CYS A 552 8.92 -4.98 -25.74
N ARG A 553 9.37 -6.15 -26.20
CA ARG A 553 9.95 -7.19 -25.33
C ARG A 553 11.18 -6.71 -24.57
N GLY A 554 11.99 -5.82 -25.16
CA GLY A 554 13.19 -5.28 -24.51
C GLY A 554 12.85 -4.53 -23.21
N ASP A 555 11.83 -3.68 -23.24
CA ASP A 555 11.38 -2.92 -22.07
C ASP A 555 10.84 -3.85 -20.97
N LEU A 556 10.08 -4.88 -21.35
CA LEU A 556 9.60 -5.90 -20.43
C LEU A 556 10.77 -6.62 -19.74
N LEU A 557 11.75 -7.12 -20.50
CA LEU A 557 12.88 -7.84 -19.93
C LEU A 557 13.72 -6.97 -18.99
N ALA A 558 13.95 -5.70 -19.35
CA ALA A 558 14.63 -4.75 -18.47
C ALA A 558 13.85 -4.52 -17.17
N TYR A 559 12.53 -4.45 -17.24
CA TYR A 559 11.66 -4.36 -16.07
C TYR A 559 11.75 -5.62 -15.19
N GLU A 560 11.76 -6.82 -15.78
CA GLU A 560 11.95 -8.09 -15.06
C GLU A 560 13.30 -8.17 -14.35
N GLU A 561 14.38 -7.76 -15.03
CA GLU A 561 15.72 -7.71 -14.46
C GLU A 561 15.80 -6.74 -13.28
N ALA A 562 15.16 -5.57 -13.37
CA ALA A 562 15.12 -4.62 -12.27
C ALA A 562 14.40 -5.19 -11.03
N ILE A 563 13.32 -5.95 -11.23
CA ILE A 563 12.63 -6.67 -10.14
C ILE A 563 13.53 -7.77 -9.56
N GLU A 564 14.28 -8.48 -10.40
CA GLU A 564 15.24 -9.48 -9.97
C GLU A 564 16.33 -8.86 -9.08
N VAL A 565 16.90 -7.71 -9.47
CA VAL A 565 17.85 -6.94 -8.63
C VAL A 565 17.20 -6.52 -7.31
N ALA A 566 15.94 -6.09 -7.33
CA ALA A 566 15.21 -5.76 -6.11
C ALA A 566 15.08 -6.99 -5.18
N GLN A 567 14.65 -8.13 -5.70
CA GLN A 567 14.55 -9.38 -4.93
C GLN A 567 15.90 -9.79 -4.34
N ILE A 568 16.97 -9.74 -5.13
CA ILE A 568 18.33 -10.07 -4.70
C ILE A 568 18.78 -9.14 -3.57
N THR A 569 18.48 -7.83 -3.69
CA THR A 569 18.81 -6.85 -2.64
C THR A 569 18.12 -7.21 -1.32
N ASP A 570 16.84 -7.56 -1.34
CA ASP A 570 16.10 -7.95 -0.13
C ASP A 570 16.62 -9.26 0.47
N GLN A 571 16.98 -10.24 -0.36
CA GLN A 571 17.58 -11.50 0.09
C GLN A 571 18.93 -11.27 0.78
N TYR A 572 19.83 -10.46 0.20
CA TYR A 572 21.13 -10.21 0.82
C TYR A 572 21.07 -9.29 2.05
N LEU A 573 20.01 -8.49 2.18
CA LEU A 573 19.70 -7.80 3.44
C LEU A 573 19.30 -8.78 4.55
N ASP A 574 18.55 -9.85 4.24
CA ASP A 574 18.27 -10.93 5.20
C ASP A 574 19.55 -11.68 5.60
N ASP A 575 20.44 -11.92 4.64
CA ASP A 575 21.70 -12.63 4.84
C ASP A 575 22.82 -11.76 5.45
N ASN A 576 22.56 -10.48 5.76
CA ASN A 576 23.55 -9.49 6.24
C ASN A 576 24.82 -9.38 5.36
N SER A 577 24.68 -9.57 4.04
CA SER A 577 25.78 -9.56 3.08
C SER A 577 26.01 -8.15 2.50
N THR A 578 26.70 -7.30 3.26
CA THR A 578 26.95 -5.88 2.95
C THR A 578 27.51 -5.65 1.54
N GLU A 579 28.52 -6.43 1.14
CA GLU A 579 29.19 -6.28 -0.16
C GLU A 579 28.24 -6.48 -1.35
N LEU A 580 27.37 -7.50 -1.26
CA LEU A 580 26.44 -7.83 -2.33
C LEU A 580 25.28 -6.84 -2.39
N VAL A 581 24.83 -6.32 -1.25
CA VAL A 581 23.87 -5.20 -1.19
C VAL A 581 24.44 -3.96 -1.87
N LEU A 582 25.68 -3.59 -1.56
CA LEU A 582 26.37 -2.46 -2.22
C LEU A 582 26.48 -2.66 -3.72
N ARG A 583 26.73 -3.90 -4.18
CA ARG A 583 26.77 -4.22 -5.60
C ARG A 583 25.42 -4.02 -6.28
N CYS A 584 24.33 -4.47 -5.66
CA CYS A 584 22.97 -4.25 -6.18
C CYS A 584 22.62 -2.76 -6.26
N ILE A 585 23.01 -1.97 -5.26
CA ILE A 585 22.80 -0.52 -5.25
C ILE A 585 23.54 0.14 -6.42
N LYS A 586 24.80 -0.25 -6.68
CA LYS A 586 25.58 0.29 -7.82
C LYS A 586 24.97 -0.07 -9.17
N ILE A 587 24.52 -1.31 -9.34
CA ILE A 587 23.80 -1.73 -10.55
C ILE A 587 22.54 -0.87 -10.71
N ALA A 588 21.73 -0.75 -9.66
CA ALA A 588 20.53 0.08 -9.73
C ALA A 588 20.85 1.55 -10.05
N GLU A 589 21.90 2.10 -9.47
CA GLU A 589 22.35 3.47 -9.75
C GLU A 589 22.74 3.66 -11.22
N SER A 590 23.51 2.73 -11.82
CA SER A 590 23.95 2.85 -13.21
C SER A 590 22.82 2.75 -14.23
N HIS A 591 21.73 2.05 -13.88
CA HIS A 591 20.57 1.87 -14.75
C HIS A 591 19.48 2.93 -14.56
N ILE A 592 19.54 3.75 -13.50
CA ILE A 592 18.67 4.93 -13.40
C ILE A 592 19.11 5.95 -14.44
N SER A 593 18.11 6.42 -15.19
CA SER A 593 18.26 7.40 -16.26
C SER A 593 17.11 8.40 -16.20
N SER A 594 17.35 9.61 -16.70
CA SER A 594 16.34 10.65 -16.81
C SER A 594 15.23 10.17 -17.73
N SER A 595 14.11 9.76 -17.13
CA SER A 595 12.98 9.22 -17.88
C SER A 595 12.15 10.36 -18.46
N LEU A 596 12.48 10.85 -19.65
CA LEU A 596 11.52 11.63 -20.42
C LEU A 596 11.59 11.22 -21.89
N PRO A 597 10.42 10.90 -22.46
CA PRO A 597 9.75 11.97 -23.16
C PRO A 597 8.26 12.05 -22.80
N ILE A 598 7.91 12.73 -21.69
CA ILE A 598 6.53 13.24 -21.48
C ILE A 598 6.16 14.26 -22.59
N GLN A 599 7.14 14.75 -23.36
CA GLN A 599 6.89 15.64 -24.49
C GLN A 599 6.48 14.92 -25.80
N SER A 600 6.73 13.61 -25.97
CA SER A 600 6.37 12.89 -27.22
C SER A 600 5.11 12.02 -27.11
N LEU A 601 4.59 11.79 -25.91
CA LEU A 601 3.34 11.06 -25.70
C LEU A 601 2.16 12.06 -25.76
N THR A 602 1.24 11.81 -26.69
CA THR A 602 0.11 12.68 -27.04
C THR A 602 -0.91 12.91 -25.91
N SER A 603 -0.76 12.24 -24.75
CA SER A 603 -1.53 12.54 -23.55
C SER A 603 -0.72 12.35 -22.25
N LYS A 604 -0.75 13.35 -21.36
CA LYS A 604 -0.09 13.34 -20.03
C LYS A 604 -0.46 12.14 -19.12
N PRO A 605 -1.72 11.65 -19.08
CA PRO A 605 -2.13 10.55 -18.20
C PRO A 605 -1.41 9.23 -18.50
N VAL A 606 -1.32 8.91 -19.78
CA VAL A 606 -0.79 7.64 -20.28
C VAL A 606 0.72 7.56 -20.01
N ALA A 607 1.44 8.67 -20.14
CA ALA A 607 2.87 8.75 -19.84
C ALA A 607 3.21 8.45 -18.37
N THR A 608 2.34 8.82 -17.43
CA THR A 608 2.58 8.56 -16.00
C THR A 608 2.45 7.07 -15.67
N LEU A 609 1.51 6.36 -16.29
CA LEU A 609 1.34 4.92 -16.10
C LEU A 609 2.54 4.14 -16.63
N TYR A 610 2.98 4.43 -17.87
CA TYR A 610 4.17 3.82 -18.47
C TYR A 610 5.41 3.94 -17.58
N TYR A 611 5.58 5.11 -16.97
CA TYR A 611 6.70 5.37 -16.10
C TYR A 611 6.74 4.43 -14.88
N LEU A 612 5.58 4.08 -14.29
CA LEU A 612 5.49 3.13 -13.15
C LEU A 612 5.91 1.70 -13.53
N PHE A 613 5.76 1.33 -14.80
CA PHE A 613 6.13 0.02 -15.34
C PHE A 613 7.50 0.01 -16.04
N SER A 614 8.36 0.99 -15.75
CA SER A 614 9.71 1.08 -16.31
C SER A 614 10.78 0.47 -15.41
N ALA A 615 11.85 -0.07 -16.00
CA ALA A 615 13.02 -0.56 -15.26
C ALA A 615 13.64 0.54 -14.39
N SER A 616 13.78 1.77 -14.92
CA SER A 616 14.33 2.93 -14.20
C SER A 616 13.53 3.23 -12.93
N TRP A 617 12.19 3.15 -12.97
CA TRP A 617 11.36 3.34 -11.78
C TRP A 617 11.59 2.26 -10.73
N ILE A 618 11.78 1.00 -11.13
CA ILE A 618 12.10 -0.10 -10.20
C ILE A 618 13.47 0.12 -9.55
N TYR A 619 14.50 0.42 -10.35
CA TYR A 619 15.84 0.70 -9.83
C TYR A 619 15.85 1.89 -8.87
N SER A 620 15.03 2.91 -9.11
CA SER A 620 14.88 4.04 -8.17
C SER A 620 14.42 3.61 -6.77
N LYS A 621 13.64 2.52 -6.65
CA LYS A 621 13.25 1.96 -5.35
C LYS A 621 14.42 1.25 -4.67
N VAL A 622 15.23 0.52 -5.42
CA VAL A 622 16.46 -0.11 -4.93
C VAL A 622 17.44 0.96 -4.43
N VAL A 623 17.65 2.04 -5.19
CA VAL A 623 18.49 3.16 -4.79
C VAL A 623 17.91 3.91 -3.58
N SER A 624 16.60 4.09 -3.50
CA SER A 624 15.95 4.67 -2.31
C SER A 624 16.19 3.84 -1.05
N LEU A 625 16.16 2.51 -1.15
CA LEU A 625 16.54 1.61 -0.07
C LEU A 625 18.05 1.72 0.26
N GLY A 626 18.89 1.82 -0.77
CA GLY A 626 20.33 2.02 -0.65
C GLY A 626 20.71 3.30 0.10
N ILE A 627 19.96 4.40 -0.08
CA ILE A 627 20.12 5.63 0.70
C ILE A 627 19.89 5.35 2.19
N SER A 628 18.78 4.69 2.54
CA SER A 628 18.51 4.34 3.95
C SER A 628 19.58 3.41 4.52
N PHE A 629 20.13 2.53 3.68
CA PHE A 629 21.22 1.64 4.06
C PHE A 629 22.50 2.43 4.38
N PHE A 630 22.91 3.36 3.52
CA PHE A 630 24.06 4.23 3.77
C PHE A 630 23.87 5.14 4.99
N GLU A 631 22.68 5.71 5.19
CA GLU A 631 22.35 6.52 6.37
C GLU A 631 22.52 5.70 7.67
N GLN A 632 22.10 4.44 7.69
CA GLN A 632 22.29 3.55 8.83
C GLN A 632 23.78 3.25 9.09
N GLU A 633 24.58 3.12 8.03
CA GLU A 633 26.05 2.98 8.12
C GLU A 633 26.76 4.31 8.41
N ARG A 634 26.04 5.43 8.55
CA ARG A 634 26.58 6.80 8.70
C ARG A 634 27.42 7.28 7.51
N ARG A 635 27.22 6.68 6.34
CA ARG A 635 27.86 7.04 5.07
C ARG A 635 27.07 8.12 4.35
N TYR A 636 26.89 9.26 5.01
CA TYR A 636 26.03 10.34 4.51
C TYR A 636 26.49 10.92 3.17
N SER A 637 27.79 10.92 2.87
CA SER A 637 28.30 11.39 1.55
C SER A 637 27.79 10.52 0.40
N ASP A 638 27.78 9.19 0.58
CA ASP A 638 27.27 8.25 -0.44
C ASP A 638 25.75 8.40 -0.60
N ALA A 639 25.03 8.54 0.52
CA ALA A 639 23.59 8.83 0.52
C ALA A 639 23.27 10.12 -0.24
N ILE A 640 24.01 11.21 0.01
CA ILE A 640 23.84 12.51 -0.66
C ILE A 640 24.04 12.38 -2.18
N ASN A 641 25.04 11.63 -2.63
CA ASN A 641 25.30 11.44 -4.06
C ASN A 641 24.13 10.72 -4.75
N LEU A 642 23.62 9.65 -4.14
CA LEU A 642 22.44 8.96 -4.64
C LEU A 642 21.18 9.84 -4.61
N LEU A 643 20.99 10.64 -3.56
CA LEU A 643 19.86 11.55 -3.44
C LEU A 643 19.87 12.63 -4.53
N LYS A 644 21.03 13.23 -4.82
CA LYS A 644 21.19 14.16 -5.94
C LYS A 644 20.85 13.47 -7.26
N ARG A 645 21.43 12.30 -7.52
CA ARG A 645 21.17 11.53 -8.74
C ARG A 645 19.69 11.19 -8.93
N LEU A 646 18.99 10.80 -7.87
CA LEU A 646 17.53 10.58 -7.92
C LEU A 646 16.76 11.87 -8.25
N LEU A 647 17.13 13.00 -7.65
CA LEU A 647 16.49 14.29 -7.91
C LEU A 647 16.76 14.79 -9.34
N ASP A 648 17.90 14.46 -9.92
CA ASP A 648 18.23 14.85 -11.29
C ASP A 648 17.52 13.96 -12.33
N CYS A 649 17.47 12.65 -12.09
CA CYS A 649 16.83 11.70 -13.01
C CYS A 649 15.29 11.74 -12.97
N PHE A 650 14.69 12.07 -11.83
CA PHE A 650 13.24 11.97 -11.63
C PHE A 650 12.62 13.32 -11.30
N THR A 651 12.41 14.14 -12.33
CA THR A 651 11.89 15.50 -12.22
C THR A 651 10.39 15.56 -11.87
N CYS A 652 9.64 14.49 -12.15
CA CYS A 652 8.19 14.40 -11.97
C CYS A 652 7.75 13.19 -11.14
N ASP A 653 8.31 13.02 -9.93
CA ASP A 653 8.00 11.89 -9.04
C ASP A 653 7.53 12.39 -7.66
N GLY A 654 6.46 11.80 -7.11
CA GLY A 654 5.94 12.16 -5.78
C GLY A 654 6.90 11.89 -4.62
N ARG A 655 7.93 11.05 -4.81
CA ARG A 655 8.98 10.77 -3.81
C ARG A 655 10.03 11.88 -3.72
N ARG A 656 10.05 12.85 -4.64
CA ARG A 656 10.96 14.00 -4.58
C ARG A 656 10.91 14.71 -3.22
N GLY A 657 9.72 14.83 -2.63
CA GLY A 657 9.55 15.37 -1.28
C GLY A 657 10.39 14.65 -0.22
N TYR A 658 10.38 13.32 -0.25
CA TYR A 658 11.18 12.49 0.66
C TYR A 658 12.67 12.66 0.35
N TRP A 659 13.09 12.58 -0.92
CA TRP A 659 14.50 12.69 -1.28
C TRP A 659 15.09 14.07 -0.94
N THR A 660 14.40 15.17 -1.25
CA THR A 660 14.85 16.52 -0.89
C THR A 660 14.94 16.71 0.62
N LEU A 661 13.99 16.17 1.38
CA LEU A 661 14.02 16.19 2.83
C LEU A 661 15.25 15.43 3.37
N ARG A 662 15.50 14.22 2.87
CA ARG A 662 16.68 13.42 3.27
C ARG A 662 17.99 14.10 2.89
N LEU A 663 18.08 14.68 1.68
CA LEU A 663 19.26 15.44 1.24
C LEU A 663 19.57 16.61 2.17
N SER A 664 18.54 17.37 2.56
CA SER A 664 18.69 18.46 3.51
C SER A 664 19.13 17.96 4.89
N VAL A 665 18.62 16.82 5.37
CA VAL A 665 19.02 16.20 6.64
C VAL A 665 20.46 15.69 6.61
N ASP A 666 20.88 15.00 5.55
CA ASP A 666 22.21 14.42 5.46
C ASP A 666 23.29 15.51 5.32
N LEU A 667 22.99 16.60 4.62
CA LEU A 667 23.86 17.79 4.59
C LEU A 667 24.04 18.40 5.98
N GLU A 668 23.01 18.37 6.82
CA GLU A 668 23.09 18.82 8.21
C GLU A 668 23.96 17.88 9.06
N HIS A 669 23.87 16.57 8.85
CA HIS A 669 24.75 15.58 9.51
C HIS A 669 26.23 15.81 9.19
N LEU A 670 26.55 16.27 7.98
CA LEU A 670 27.91 16.65 7.58
C LEU A 670 28.32 18.08 8.01
N GLY A 671 27.46 18.82 8.71
CA GLY A 671 27.73 20.18 9.19
C GLY A 671 27.53 21.28 8.13
N TYR A 672 27.04 20.95 6.93
CA TYR A 672 26.77 21.91 5.86
C TYR A 672 25.41 22.61 6.03
N ILE A 673 25.22 23.30 7.15
CA ILE A 673 23.92 23.89 7.56
C ILE A 673 23.35 24.87 6.50
N ASN A 674 24.18 25.71 5.89
CA ASN A 674 23.71 26.66 4.87
C ASN A 674 23.22 25.96 3.60
N LYS A 675 23.87 24.85 3.20
CA LYS A 675 23.44 24.04 2.07
C LYS A 675 22.18 23.25 2.40
N SER A 676 22.10 22.70 3.62
CA SER A 676 20.89 22.07 4.14
C SER A 676 19.69 23.02 4.09
N LEU A 677 19.86 24.26 4.53
CA LEU A 677 18.83 25.32 4.46
C LEU A 677 18.47 25.63 3.00
N LEU A 678 19.45 25.84 2.13
CA LEU A 678 19.20 26.15 0.72
C LEU A 678 18.43 25.03 -0.01
N VAL A 679 18.78 23.77 0.24
CA VAL A 679 18.06 22.61 -0.29
C VAL A 679 16.61 22.60 0.21
N ALA A 680 16.39 22.90 1.50
CA ALA A 680 15.04 22.97 2.03
C ALA A 680 14.23 24.13 1.43
N GLU A 681 14.84 25.30 1.24
CA GLU A 681 14.22 26.46 0.58
C GLU A 681 13.86 26.15 -0.88
N LYS A 682 14.80 25.60 -1.67
CA LYS A 682 14.57 25.19 -3.06
C LYS A 682 13.50 24.11 -3.17
N GLY A 683 13.48 23.14 -2.24
CA GLY A 683 12.46 22.11 -2.20
C GLY A 683 11.03 22.66 -2.04
N LEU A 684 10.84 23.77 -1.33
CA LEU A 684 9.50 24.37 -1.20
C LEU A 684 8.97 24.98 -2.50
N LEU A 685 9.85 25.25 -3.47
CA LEU A 685 9.51 25.71 -4.81
C LEU A 685 9.18 24.54 -5.76
N ASP A 686 9.53 23.31 -5.39
CA ASP A 686 9.27 22.13 -6.20
C ASP A 686 7.79 21.69 -6.07
N PRO A 687 7.02 21.68 -7.19
CA PRO A 687 5.59 21.34 -7.17
C PRO A 687 5.30 19.87 -6.82
N TRP A 688 6.30 18.99 -6.88
CA TRP A 688 6.15 17.57 -6.55
C TRP A 688 6.37 17.27 -5.06
N ILE A 689 6.69 18.28 -4.25
CA ILE A 689 6.83 18.12 -2.80
C ILE A 689 5.52 18.43 -2.09
N ARG A 690 4.91 17.38 -1.52
CA ARG A 690 3.53 17.38 -1.02
C ARG A 690 3.41 16.95 0.45
N ALA A 691 2.23 17.18 1.01
CA ALA A 691 1.76 16.71 2.32
C ALA A 691 2.84 16.79 3.43
N GLY A 692 3.12 15.66 4.10
CA GLY A 692 4.08 15.59 5.20
C GLY A 692 5.52 15.97 4.82
N SER A 693 5.95 15.71 3.59
CA SER A 693 7.30 16.12 3.14
C SER A 693 7.42 17.65 3.04
N ARG A 694 6.38 18.30 2.50
CA ARG A 694 6.30 19.76 2.45
C ARG A 694 6.30 20.38 3.85
N MET A 695 5.50 19.81 4.77
CA MET A 695 5.45 20.21 6.18
C MET A 695 6.82 20.11 6.85
N ALA A 696 7.53 18.98 6.63
CA ALA A 696 8.86 18.75 7.17
C ALA A 696 9.89 19.77 6.67
N LEU A 697 9.85 20.12 5.37
CA LEU A 697 10.73 21.15 4.80
C LEU A 697 10.39 22.55 5.34
N GLN A 698 9.12 22.93 5.41
CA GLN A 698 8.68 24.22 5.97
C GLN A 698 9.20 24.41 7.39
N ARG A 699 9.04 23.41 8.26
CA ARG A 699 9.56 23.45 9.64
C ARG A 699 11.09 23.50 9.68
N ARG A 700 11.77 22.86 8.72
CA ARG A 700 13.23 22.93 8.59
C ARG A 700 13.71 24.32 8.26
N VAL A 701 13.09 24.98 7.28
CA VAL A 701 13.41 26.36 6.90
C VAL A 701 13.25 27.29 8.10
N LEU A 702 12.19 27.14 8.89
CA LEU A 702 11.98 27.94 10.11
C LEU A 702 13.00 27.64 11.22
N ARG A 703 13.49 26.40 11.32
CA ARG A 703 14.49 26.00 12.32
C ARG A 703 15.89 26.46 11.95
N LEU A 704 16.29 26.24 10.70
CA LEU A 704 17.64 26.52 10.20
C LEU A 704 17.81 27.99 9.80
N GLY A 705 16.75 28.62 9.26
CA GLY A 705 16.73 30.02 8.84
C GLY A 705 16.59 31.03 9.97
N ARG A 706 17.04 30.72 11.19
CA ARG A 706 17.08 31.70 12.28
C ARG A 706 18.25 32.68 12.08
N PRO A 707 18.15 33.93 12.54
CA PRO A 707 19.26 34.87 12.51
C PRO A 707 20.54 34.28 13.13
N PRO A 708 21.73 34.55 12.56
CA PRO A 708 22.00 35.50 11.48
C PRO A 708 21.82 34.95 10.04
N ARG A 709 21.34 33.71 9.84
CA ARG A 709 21.28 33.09 8.49
C ARG A 709 20.19 33.65 7.60
N ARG A 710 19.00 33.86 8.15
CA ARG A 710 17.90 34.58 7.49
C ARG A 710 17.24 35.49 8.52
N TRP A 711 16.98 36.72 8.12
CA TRP A 711 16.28 37.72 8.93
C TRP A 711 14.80 37.82 8.57
N LYS A 712 14.45 37.50 7.32
CA LYS A 712 13.07 37.48 6.83
C LYS A 712 12.40 36.15 7.20
N VAL A 713 11.32 36.22 7.96
CA VAL A 713 10.49 35.05 8.29
C VAL A 713 9.59 34.72 7.09
N PRO A 714 9.53 33.46 6.61
CA PRO A 714 8.65 33.06 5.52
C PRO A 714 7.16 33.29 5.80
N SER A 715 6.36 33.59 4.77
CA SER A 715 4.93 33.86 4.89
C SER A 715 4.12 32.69 5.45
N PHE A 716 4.50 31.45 5.09
CA PHE A 716 3.84 30.23 5.57
C PHE A 716 4.06 29.96 7.07
N SER A 717 4.93 30.70 7.75
CA SER A 717 5.21 30.53 9.19
C SER A 717 3.94 30.58 10.05
N LYS A 718 3.00 31.46 9.71
CA LYS A 718 1.72 31.61 10.40
C LYS A 718 0.90 30.32 10.39
N SER A 719 0.79 29.65 9.24
CA SER A 719 0.06 28.39 9.12
C SER A 719 0.72 27.26 9.91
N ILE A 720 2.06 27.20 9.92
CA ILE A 720 2.83 26.17 10.64
C ILE A 720 2.76 26.34 12.16
N TRP A 721 2.63 27.58 12.62
CA TRP A 721 2.49 27.91 14.04
C TRP A 721 1.04 28.00 14.51
N ARG A 722 0.06 27.73 13.63
CA ARG A 722 -1.34 27.63 14.02
C ARG A 722 -1.45 26.63 15.16
N LYS A 723 -2.00 27.08 16.29
CA LYS A 723 -2.17 26.24 17.47
C LYS A 723 -3.27 25.22 17.18
N ILE A 724 -2.93 23.94 17.29
CA ILE A 724 -3.89 22.85 17.27
C ILE A 724 -4.41 22.71 18.72
N PRO A 725 -5.74 22.67 18.94
CA PRO A 725 -6.30 22.44 20.27
C PRO A 725 -5.74 21.17 20.91
N GLU A 726 -5.38 21.23 22.19
CA GLU A 726 -4.82 20.10 22.93
C GLU A 726 -5.65 19.84 24.18
N VAL A 727 -6.00 18.57 24.38
CA VAL A 727 -6.69 18.06 25.59
C VAL A 727 -5.75 17.11 26.31
N HIS A 728 -5.79 17.11 27.64
CA HIS A 728 -4.93 16.27 28.46
C HIS A 728 -5.77 15.28 29.25
N VAL A 729 -5.46 13.99 29.09
CA VAL A 729 -6.16 12.88 29.75
C VAL A 729 -5.16 12.18 30.68
N GLN A 730 -5.59 11.89 31.90
CA GLN A 730 -4.77 11.15 32.86
C GLN A 730 -5.01 9.65 32.70
N GLY A 731 -3.92 8.86 32.69
CA GLY A 731 -3.98 7.41 32.65
C GLY A 731 -2.99 6.78 33.62
N ARG A 732 -3.37 5.65 34.24
CA ARG A 732 -2.46 4.85 35.09
C ARG A 732 -1.63 3.91 34.21
N PRO A 733 -0.32 4.12 34.02
CA PRO A 733 0.49 3.30 33.10
C PRO A 733 0.79 1.91 33.67
N LEU A 734 0.80 0.89 32.81
CA LEU A 734 1.19 -0.49 33.11
C LEU A 734 2.66 -0.78 32.82
N ASN A 735 3.19 -0.23 31.72
CA ASN A 735 4.55 -0.40 31.27
C ASN A 735 5.08 0.91 30.67
N CYS A 736 6.23 1.37 31.17
CA CYS A 736 6.92 2.57 30.65
C CYS A 736 8.20 2.22 29.86
N GLN A 737 8.29 1.00 29.32
CA GLN A 737 9.46 0.53 28.59
C GLN A 737 9.52 1.14 27.18
N MET A 738 10.68 1.68 26.81
CA MET A 738 10.93 2.22 25.47
C MET A 738 10.81 1.11 24.42
N GLY A 739 10.06 1.37 23.35
CA GLY A 739 9.87 0.43 22.24
C GLY A 739 8.72 -0.57 22.41
N THR A 740 8.01 -0.56 23.54
CA THR A 740 6.76 -1.33 23.73
C THR A 740 5.55 -0.42 23.64
N LYS A 741 4.41 -0.91 23.10
CA LYS A 741 3.15 -0.15 23.11
C LYS A 741 2.79 0.20 24.56
N SER A 742 2.55 1.48 24.82
CA SER A 742 2.14 1.97 26.14
C SER A 742 0.77 1.40 26.48
N ARG A 743 0.65 0.69 27.61
CA ARG A 743 -0.62 0.17 28.11
C ARG A 743 -1.03 0.89 29.39
N PHE A 744 -2.34 1.04 29.58
CA PHE A 744 -2.95 1.77 30.69
C PHE A 744 -4.05 0.94 31.34
N TYR A 745 -4.36 1.23 32.59
CA TYR A 745 -5.59 0.73 33.22
C TYR A 745 -6.76 1.64 32.88
N ASN A 746 -7.88 1.05 32.45
CA ASN A 746 -9.15 1.76 32.34
C ASN A 746 -9.80 1.99 33.71
N GLU A 747 -10.94 2.69 33.74
CA GLU A 747 -11.71 2.93 34.97
C GLU A 747 -12.17 1.63 35.66
N GLY A 748 -12.44 0.58 34.87
CA GLY A 748 -12.80 -0.76 35.35
C GLY A 748 -11.60 -1.60 35.84
N GLY A 749 -10.38 -1.07 35.81
CA GLY A 749 -9.17 -1.80 36.22
C GLY A 749 -8.63 -2.80 35.19
N GLU A 750 -9.16 -2.82 33.98
CA GLU A 750 -8.69 -3.67 32.87
C GLU A 750 -7.59 -2.97 32.05
N GLN A 751 -6.76 -3.78 31.38
CA GLN A 751 -5.68 -3.29 30.55
C GLN A 751 -6.17 -2.82 29.17
N CYS A 752 -5.85 -1.58 28.80
CA CYS A 752 -6.22 -0.97 27.53
C CYS A 752 -5.06 -0.19 26.85
N GLY A 753 -5.25 0.18 25.59
CA GLY A 753 -4.36 1.08 24.84
C GLY A 753 -4.66 2.56 25.09
N VAL A 754 -3.78 3.45 24.60
CA VAL A 754 -3.96 4.91 24.77
C VAL A 754 -5.21 5.44 24.07
N GLU A 755 -5.54 4.87 22.92
CA GLU A 755 -6.68 5.26 22.09
C GLU A 755 -8.00 4.84 22.75
N GLN A 756 -8.03 3.66 23.37
CA GLN A 756 -9.19 3.20 24.12
C GLN A 756 -9.44 4.06 25.37
N LEU A 757 -8.37 4.45 26.08
CA LEU A 757 -8.48 5.35 27.22
C LEU A 757 -9.01 6.72 26.79
N ALA A 758 -8.55 7.25 25.65
CA ALA A 758 -9.07 8.49 25.10
C ALA A 758 -10.55 8.37 24.71
N LEU A 759 -10.98 7.26 24.09
CA LEU A 759 -12.40 7.00 23.78
C LEU A 759 -13.27 7.01 25.03
N GLN A 760 -12.82 6.37 26.12
CA GLN A 760 -13.54 6.38 27.41
C GLN A 760 -13.68 7.80 27.97
N TYR A 761 -12.60 8.58 27.94
CA TYR A 761 -12.63 9.98 28.35
C TYR A 761 -13.68 10.75 27.55
N TYR A 762 -13.66 10.68 26.21
CA TYR A 762 -14.62 11.40 25.38
C TYR A 762 -16.07 10.92 25.56
N ALA A 763 -16.28 9.64 25.84
CA ALA A 763 -17.61 9.09 26.15
C ALA A 763 -18.15 9.59 27.51
N GLY A 764 -17.29 9.84 28.49
CA GLY A 764 -17.64 10.37 29.80
C GLY A 764 -17.37 11.87 29.92
N GLU A 765 -16.36 12.20 30.72
CA GLU A 765 -15.99 13.58 31.10
C GLU A 765 -15.69 14.52 29.92
N GLY A 766 -15.25 13.97 28.79
CA GLY A 766 -14.90 14.68 27.56
C GLY A 766 -16.11 15.09 26.70
N GLY A 767 -17.33 14.85 27.17
CA GLY A 767 -18.54 15.47 26.61
C GLY A 767 -19.54 14.53 25.93
N GLY A 768 -19.60 13.26 26.32
CA GLY A 768 -20.67 12.34 25.88
C GLY A 768 -20.57 11.90 24.42
N TRP A 769 -19.35 11.78 23.88
CA TRP A 769 -19.11 11.40 22.49
C TRP A 769 -19.22 9.89 22.27
N GLN A 770 -19.75 9.51 21.12
CA GLN A 770 -19.53 8.18 20.55
C GLN A 770 -18.36 8.25 19.58
N GLY A 771 -17.67 7.14 19.34
CA GLY A 771 -16.57 7.16 18.38
C GLY A 771 -15.85 5.84 18.23
N VAL A 772 -14.96 5.80 17.25
CA VAL A 772 -14.17 4.62 16.87
C VAL A 772 -12.70 4.97 16.68
N HIS A 773 -11.84 4.00 16.96
CA HIS A 773 -10.41 4.07 16.66
C HIS A 773 -10.12 3.36 15.33
N THR A 774 -9.89 4.13 14.28
CA THR A 774 -9.87 3.62 12.90
C THR A 774 -8.69 4.11 12.07
N GLU A 775 -7.94 5.10 12.56
CA GLU A 775 -6.89 5.78 11.79
C GLU A 775 -7.43 6.19 10.39
N SER A 776 -6.64 6.03 9.33
CA SER A 776 -7.09 6.29 7.94
C SER A 776 -8.21 5.36 7.46
N GLY A 777 -8.44 4.20 8.09
CA GLY A 777 -9.27 3.12 7.54
C GLY A 777 -10.70 3.52 7.22
N ILE A 778 -11.36 4.22 8.15
CA ILE A 778 -12.75 4.66 7.96
C ILE A 778 -12.87 5.69 6.83
N TRP A 779 -11.90 6.59 6.72
CA TRP A 779 -11.91 7.66 5.71
C TRP A 779 -11.66 7.12 4.31
N LEU A 780 -10.76 6.15 4.18
CA LEU A 780 -10.53 5.45 2.92
C LEU A 780 -11.75 4.62 2.51
N THR A 781 -12.46 4.05 3.49
CA THR A 781 -13.72 3.33 3.25
C THR A 781 -14.80 4.30 2.78
N ILE A 782 -15.02 5.41 3.49
CA ILE A 782 -15.97 6.47 3.08
C ILE A 782 -15.62 6.99 1.68
N PHE A 783 -14.35 7.29 1.40
CA PHE A 783 -13.92 7.71 0.07
C PHE A 783 -14.26 6.67 -1.00
N GLY A 784 -13.93 5.40 -0.77
CA GLY A 784 -14.25 4.33 -1.72
C GLY A 784 -15.75 4.16 -1.97
N LEU A 785 -16.57 4.29 -0.94
CA LEU A 785 -18.04 4.17 -1.06
C LEU A 785 -18.66 5.40 -1.75
N LEU A 786 -18.22 6.61 -1.38
CA LEU A 786 -18.76 7.85 -1.95
C LEU A 786 -18.25 8.09 -3.38
N MET A 787 -17.04 7.66 -3.71
CA MET A 787 -16.41 7.91 -5.02
C MET A 787 -16.41 6.68 -5.92
N TRP A 788 -17.20 5.64 -5.61
CA TRP A 788 -17.20 4.36 -6.30
C TRP A 788 -17.31 4.50 -7.83
N ASP A 789 -18.31 5.25 -8.30
CA ASP A 789 -18.55 5.48 -9.73
C ASP A 789 -17.39 6.22 -10.41
N ALA A 790 -16.69 7.11 -9.69
CA ALA A 790 -15.52 7.79 -10.21
C ALA A 790 -14.29 6.87 -10.27
N ILE A 791 -14.11 6.02 -9.25
CA ILE A 791 -13.01 5.05 -9.17
C ILE A 791 -13.11 4.03 -10.31
N PHE A 792 -14.31 3.51 -10.59
CA PHE A 792 -14.57 2.50 -11.61
C PHE A 792 -15.11 3.05 -12.93
N ALA A 793 -14.95 4.36 -13.18
CA ALA A 793 -15.33 4.99 -14.43
C ALA A 793 -14.55 4.41 -15.64
N ASP A 794 -15.21 4.41 -16.80
CA ASP A 794 -14.67 3.95 -18.08
C ASP A 794 -13.57 4.90 -18.61
N VAL A 795 -12.34 4.69 -18.11
CA VAL A 795 -11.14 5.41 -18.56
C VAL A 795 -10.21 4.44 -19.30
N PRO A 796 -9.70 4.79 -20.49
CA PRO A 796 -8.77 3.94 -21.22
C PRO A 796 -7.49 3.63 -20.44
N ASN A 797 -7.02 2.38 -20.55
CA ASN A 797 -5.75 1.85 -20.03
C ASN A 797 -5.59 1.78 -18.51
N VAL A 798 -6.59 2.16 -17.71
CA VAL A 798 -6.50 2.09 -16.23
C VAL A 798 -6.97 0.74 -15.67
N PHE A 799 -7.75 -0.01 -16.44
CA PHE A 799 -8.14 -1.39 -16.17
C PHE A 799 -7.71 -2.29 -17.34
N CYS A 800 -6.78 -3.21 -17.07
CA CYS A 800 -6.23 -4.14 -18.03
C CYS A 800 -6.78 -5.56 -17.86
N THR A 801 -7.14 -5.94 -16.63
CA THR A 801 -7.77 -7.25 -16.34
C THR A 801 -8.92 -7.09 -15.35
N ARG A 802 -9.80 -8.10 -15.29
CA ARG A 802 -10.96 -8.15 -14.38
C ARG A 802 -10.61 -8.38 -12.90
N PHE A 803 -9.33 -8.45 -12.57
CA PHE A 803 -8.82 -8.76 -11.23
C PHE A 803 -8.13 -7.57 -10.57
N GLN A 804 -8.47 -6.34 -10.97
CA GLN A 804 -8.03 -5.12 -10.32
C GLN A 804 -9.04 -4.64 -9.28
N ASN A 805 -8.53 -4.22 -8.11
CA ASN A 805 -9.31 -3.61 -7.03
C ASN A 805 -9.30 -2.07 -7.05
N ALA A 806 -8.60 -1.48 -8.01
CA ALA A 806 -8.49 -0.04 -8.25
C ALA A 806 -7.96 0.21 -9.66
N PRO A 807 -8.23 1.38 -10.26
CA PRO A 807 -7.62 1.76 -11.52
C PRO A 807 -6.12 2.01 -11.32
N LEU A 808 -5.30 1.69 -12.32
CA LEU A 808 -3.83 1.82 -12.25
C LEU A 808 -3.38 3.27 -12.00
N ASP A 809 -4.23 4.26 -12.29
CA ASP A 809 -3.92 5.67 -12.14
C ASP A 809 -4.30 6.25 -10.77
N LEU A 810 -4.92 5.50 -9.85
CA LEU A 810 -5.42 6.02 -8.56
C LEU A 810 -4.31 6.72 -7.74
N ASP A 811 -3.09 6.21 -7.78
CA ASP A 811 -1.94 6.76 -7.04
C ASP A 811 -1.19 7.86 -7.81
N THR A 812 -1.78 8.42 -8.87
CA THR A 812 -1.18 9.44 -9.73
C THR A 812 -2.07 10.68 -9.89
N ASP A 813 -1.46 11.80 -10.31
CA ASP A 813 -2.19 13.04 -10.63
C ASP A 813 -3.18 12.89 -11.79
N SER A 814 -3.04 11.83 -12.59
CA SER A 814 -3.92 11.62 -13.73
C SER A 814 -5.32 11.19 -13.31
N PHE A 815 -5.48 10.53 -12.16
CA PHE A 815 -6.78 10.06 -11.67
C PHE A 815 -7.80 11.20 -11.62
N TYR A 816 -7.46 12.26 -10.91
CA TYR A 816 -8.32 13.44 -10.79
C TYR A 816 -8.40 14.24 -12.07
N SER A 817 -7.28 14.48 -12.76
CA SER A 817 -7.27 15.36 -13.93
C SER A 817 -8.08 14.81 -15.11
N VAL A 818 -8.05 13.49 -15.34
CA VAL A 818 -8.85 12.83 -16.39
C VAL A 818 -10.35 12.83 -16.05
N ARG A 819 -10.68 12.69 -14.76
CA ARG A 819 -12.06 12.60 -14.28
C ARG A 819 -12.60 13.91 -13.71
N LYS A 820 -11.89 15.04 -13.90
CA LYS A 820 -12.12 16.29 -13.17
C LYS A 820 -13.58 16.76 -13.21
N ASN A 821 -14.17 16.81 -14.40
CA ASN A 821 -15.53 17.32 -14.56
C ASN A 821 -16.57 16.42 -13.86
N SER A 822 -16.41 15.10 -13.97
CA SER A 822 -17.30 14.13 -13.32
C SER A 822 -17.13 14.15 -11.80
N ILE A 823 -15.88 14.17 -11.33
CA ILE A 823 -15.54 14.25 -9.90
C ILE A 823 -16.10 15.54 -9.30
N GLU A 824 -15.85 16.72 -9.88
CA GLU A 824 -16.33 17.98 -9.30
C GLU A 824 -17.86 18.07 -9.28
N SER A 825 -18.53 17.58 -10.32
CA SER A 825 -20.00 17.47 -10.34
C SER A 825 -20.52 16.55 -9.22
N HIS A 826 -19.86 15.42 -9.00
CA HIS A 826 -20.23 14.48 -7.93
C HIS A 826 -19.93 15.03 -6.53
N LEU A 827 -18.80 15.69 -6.36
CA LEU A 827 -18.42 16.35 -5.11
C LEU A 827 -19.39 17.48 -4.75
N GLN A 828 -19.95 18.19 -5.75
CA GLN A 828 -21.00 19.18 -5.50
C GLN A 828 -22.25 18.53 -4.90
N LYS A 829 -22.65 17.35 -5.38
CA LYS A 829 -23.77 16.62 -4.78
C LYS A 829 -23.48 16.21 -3.34
N ILE A 830 -22.28 15.69 -3.05
CA ILE A 830 -21.85 15.37 -1.67
C ILE A 830 -21.89 16.62 -0.78
N HIS A 831 -21.42 17.75 -1.31
CA HIS A 831 -21.48 19.04 -0.63
C HIS A 831 -22.93 19.43 -0.27
N ASP A 832 -23.87 19.18 -1.17
CA ASP A 832 -25.29 19.53 -1.04
C ASP A 832 -26.11 18.53 -0.18
N GLY A 833 -25.44 17.53 0.43
CA GLY A 833 -26.01 16.70 1.49
C GLY A 833 -26.44 15.29 1.11
N ILE A 834 -26.22 14.83 -0.13
CA ILE A 834 -26.65 13.47 -0.56
C ILE A 834 -25.65 12.35 -0.24
N ALA A 835 -24.68 12.61 0.64
CA ALA A 835 -23.60 11.67 0.92
C ALA A 835 -24.10 10.36 1.55
N GLU A 836 -25.08 10.42 2.46
CA GLU A 836 -25.64 9.22 3.10
C GLU A 836 -26.38 8.34 2.08
N GLU A 837 -27.15 8.94 1.17
CA GLU A 837 -27.86 8.23 0.10
C GLU A 837 -26.89 7.49 -0.83
N ILE A 838 -25.81 8.16 -1.25
CA ILE A 838 -24.75 7.53 -2.05
C ILE A 838 -24.15 6.36 -1.28
N LEU A 839 -23.82 6.55 0.00
CA LEU A 839 -23.21 5.53 0.82
C LEU A 839 -24.10 4.28 0.95
N LEU A 840 -25.39 4.47 1.25
CA LEU A 840 -26.37 3.39 1.37
C LEU A 840 -26.50 2.62 0.05
N LYS A 841 -26.70 3.33 -1.06
CA LYS A 841 -26.81 2.74 -2.39
C LYS A 841 -25.56 1.93 -2.76
N THR A 842 -24.37 2.49 -2.55
CA THR A 842 -23.11 1.80 -2.84
C THR A 842 -22.94 0.58 -1.95
N TRP A 843 -23.26 0.69 -0.66
CA TRP A 843 -23.18 -0.43 0.28
C TRP A 843 -24.07 -1.60 -0.17
N GLU A 844 -25.35 -1.34 -0.43
CA GLU A 844 -26.31 -2.36 -0.86
C GLU A 844 -25.89 -3.03 -2.17
N THR A 845 -25.37 -2.25 -3.12
CA THR A 845 -25.01 -2.76 -4.46
C THR A 845 -23.68 -3.51 -4.46
N HIS A 846 -22.73 -3.10 -3.62
CA HIS A 846 -21.32 -3.50 -3.75
C HIS A 846 -20.73 -4.19 -2.53
N ILE A 847 -21.48 -4.42 -1.45
CA ILE A 847 -20.98 -5.15 -0.27
C ILE A 847 -20.23 -6.45 -0.66
N GLY A 848 -19.07 -6.65 -0.03
CA GLY A 848 -18.17 -7.78 -0.31
C GLY A 848 -17.31 -7.63 -1.57
N THR A 849 -17.46 -6.53 -2.34
CA THR A 849 -16.67 -6.27 -3.55
C THR A 849 -15.37 -5.55 -3.21
N VAL A 850 -14.23 -6.04 -3.68
CA VAL A 850 -12.93 -5.44 -3.37
C VAL A 850 -12.78 -4.08 -4.02
N CYS A 851 -12.43 -3.09 -3.21
CA CYS A 851 -12.04 -1.76 -3.64
C CYS A 851 -10.88 -1.31 -2.76
N ARG A 852 -9.82 -0.77 -3.35
CA ARG A 852 -8.69 -0.24 -2.57
C ARG A 852 -9.19 0.82 -1.59
N GLY A 853 -8.82 0.67 -0.33
CA GLY A 853 -9.23 1.57 0.75
C GLY A 853 -10.53 1.18 1.47
N VAL A 854 -11.37 0.33 0.88
CA VAL A 854 -12.63 -0.13 1.47
C VAL A 854 -12.40 -1.39 2.30
N ASN A 855 -12.85 -1.37 3.56
CA ASN A 855 -12.84 -2.54 4.43
C ASN A 855 -14.25 -2.83 4.97
N TRP A 856 -14.91 -3.82 4.37
CA TRP A 856 -16.29 -4.21 4.69
C TRP A 856 -16.44 -4.82 6.09
N ASP A 857 -15.42 -5.51 6.58
CA ASP A 857 -15.50 -6.25 7.86
C ASP A 857 -15.12 -5.39 9.07
N ARG A 858 -14.41 -4.27 8.84
CA ARG A 858 -13.90 -3.41 9.93
C ARG A 858 -14.89 -2.35 10.39
N HIS A 859 -15.85 -1.97 9.55
CA HIS A 859 -16.77 -0.87 9.82
C HIS A 859 -18.21 -1.30 9.55
N SER A 860 -19.08 -1.11 10.53
CA SER A 860 -20.51 -1.34 10.38
C SER A 860 -21.17 -0.24 9.54
N LEU A 861 -22.25 -0.58 8.85
CA LEU A 861 -23.05 0.41 8.11
C LEU A 861 -23.53 1.54 9.02
N SER A 862 -23.93 1.23 10.26
CA SER A 862 -24.35 2.23 11.24
C SER A 862 -23.26 3.25 11.59
N GLU A 863 -22.01 2.80 11.77
CA GLU A 863 -20.89 3.70 12.05
C GLU A 863 -20.58 4.60 10.85
N LEU A 864 -20.60 4.03 9.64
CA LEU A 864 -20.36 4.78 8.41
C LEU A 864 -21.44 5.82 8.15
N ARG A 865 -22.71 5.49 8.41
CA ARG A 865 -23.82 6.43 8.35
C ARG A 865 -23.67 7.54 9.39
N ALA A 866 -23.34 7.19 10.62
CA ALA A 866 -23.13 8.17 11.68
C ALA A 866 -21.97 9.13 11.34
N ALA A 867 -20.87 8.60 10.81
CA ALA A 867 -19.75 9.39 10.33
C ALA A 867 -20.18 10.36 9.22
N VAL A 868 -20.85 9.87 8.18
CA VAL A 868 -21.26 10.70 7.03
C VAL A 868 -22.34 11.72 7.39
N THR A 869 -23.23 11.40 8.33
CA THR A 869 -24.30 12.32 8.77
C THR A 869 -23.75 13.43 9.67
N CYS A 870 -22.88 13.07 10.62
CA CYS A 870 -22.31 14.03 11.56
C CYS A 870 -21.19 14.87 10.95
N VAL A 871 -20.50 14.34 9.93
CA VAL A 871 -19.53 15.10 9.14
C VAL A 871 -20.28 15.82 8.03
N GLN A 872 -20.41 17.14 8.17
CA GLN A 872 -21.15 17.98 7.23
C GLN A 872 -20.68 17.80 5.77
N GLY A 873 -21.62 17.84 4.82
CA GLY A 873 -21.37 17.65 3.38
C GLY A 873 -20.16 18.43 2.81
N PRO A 874 -19.97 19.72 3.13
CA PRO A 874 -18.81 20.48 2.66
C PRO A 874 -17.46 19.91 3.10
N CYS A 875 -17.37 19.41 4.33
CA CYS A 875 -16.17 18.78 4.88
C CYS A 875 -15.86 17.47 4.13
N LEU A 876 -16.88 16.63 3.90
CA LEU A 876 -16.76 15.37 3.15
C LEU A 876 -16.36 15.59 1.69
N ALA A 877 -16.97 16.57 1.02
CA ALA A 877 -16.63 16.91 -0.35
C ALA A 877 -15.18 17.39 -0.47
N SER A 878 -14.73 18.23 0.47
CA SER A 878 -13.34 18.68 0.51
C SER A 878 -12.37 17.51 0.76
N LEU A 879 -12.68 16.62 1.70
CA LEU A 879 -11.88 15.43 1.97
C LEU A 879 -11.75 14.53 0.73
N CYS A 880 -12.88 14.22 0.08
CA CYS A 880 -12.90 13.38 -1.12
C CYS A 880 -12.13 14.03 -2.27
N ARG A 881 -12.20 15.36 -2.41
CA ARG A 881 -11.37 16.11 -3.38
C ARG A 881 -9.88 15.90 -3.17
N HIS A 882 -9.40 16.03 -1.93
CA HIS A 882 -7.97 15.88 -1.62
C HIS A 882 -7.48 14.45 -1.84
N LEU A 883 -8.28 13.44 -1.46
CA LEU A 883 -7.97 12.04 -1.72
C LEU A 883 -8.01 11.71 -3.22
N ALA A 884 -8.92 12.30 -4.00
CA ALA A 884 -8.93 12.13 -5.45
C ALA A 884 -7.70 12.80 -6.11
N GLN A 885 -7.31 13.99 -5.65
CA GLN A 885 -6.17 14.72 -6.21
C GLN A 885 -4.82 14.07 -5.92
N ASP A 886 -4.67 13.46 -4.74
CA ASP A 886 -3.42 12.81 -4.34
C ASP A 886 -3.66 11.71 -3.29
N TYR A 887 -4.24 10.60 -3.75
CA TYR A 887 -4.56 9.45 -2.90
C TYR A 887 -3.31 8.92 -2.18
N ARG A 888 -2.19 8.86 -2.90
CA ARG A 888 -0.92 8.31 -2.37
C ARG A 888 -0.40 9.13 -1.18
N SER A 889 -0.37 10.45 -1.29
CA SER A 889 0.15 11.30 -0.21
C SER A 889 -0.79 11.40 0.99
N TRP A 890 -2.09 11.24 0.77
CA TRP A 890 -3.13 11.46 1.79
C TRP A 890 -3.68 10.17 2.40
N SER A 891 -3.43 8.99 1.82
CA SER A 891 -3.93 7.71 2.34
C SER A 891 -3.41 7.30 3.74
N SER A 892 -2.44 8.02 4.31
CA SER A 892 -1.87 7.73 5.63
C SER A 892 -1.76 8.97 6.52
N GLY A 893 -1.74 8.73 7.84
CA GLY A 893 -1.54 9.75 8.86
C GLY A 893 -2.79 10.55 9.24
N MET A 894 -3.98 10.02 8.98
CA MET A 894 -5.24 10.55 9.50
C MET A 894 -5.31 10.45 11.03
N PRO A 895 -6.13 11.29 11.69
CA PRO A 895 -6.35 11.21 13.14
C PRO A 895 -6.82 9.83 13.59
N ASP A 896 -6.35 9.40 14.76
CA ASP A 896 -6.65 8.07 15.30
C ASP A 896 -8.15 7.84 15.52
N LEU A 897 -8.84 8.82 16.10
CA LEU A 897 -10.25 8.73 16.49
C LEU A 897 -11.15 9.60 15.59
N LEU A 898 -12.27 9.02 15.19
CA LEU A 898 -13.45 9.75 14.72
C LEU A 898 -14.52 9.66 15.80
N LEU A 899 -14.93 10.81 16.30
CA LEU A 899 -15.98 10.98 17.29
C LEU A 899 -17.19 11.67 16.68
N TRP A 900 -18.38 11.32 17.13
CA TRP A 900 -19.64 11.98 16.75
C TRP A 900 -20.62 12.04 17.91
N ARG A 901 -21.57 12.97 17.80
CA ARG A 901 -22.78 13.02 18.61
C ARG A 901 -23.93 13.56 17.78
N PHE A 902 -25.12 13.04 18.01
CA PHE A 902 -26.32 13.50 17.33
C PHE A 902 -27.03 14.60 18.11
N HIS A 903 -27.56 15.56 17.38
CA HIS A 903 -28.47 16.60 17.83
C HIS A 903 -29.83 16.36 17.13
N GLY A 904 -30.57 15.35 17.61
CA GLY A 904 -31.80 14.87 16.97
C GLY A 904 -31.53 13.79 15.91
N GLU A 905 -32.49 13.55 15.00
CA GLU A 905 -32.43 12.43 14.05
C GLU A 905 -31.56 12.70 12.81
N TYR A 906 -31.48 13.96 12.35
CA TYR A 906 -30.87 14.31 11.05
C TYR A 906 -29.70 15.29 11.15
N SER A 907 -29.23 15.57 12.36
CA SER A 907 -28.10 16.49 12.56
C SER A 907 -27.20 16.00 13.68
N GLY A 908 -25.92 16.30 13.56
CA GLY A 908 -24.93 15.95 14.55
C GLY A 908 -23.66 16.76 14.34
N GLU A 909 -22.70 16.53 15.22
CA GLU A 909 -21.35 17.06 15.05
C GLU A 909 -20.33 15.94 15.12
N ALA A 910 -19.25 16.10 14.35
CA ALA A 910 -18.13 15.20 14.33
C ALA A 910 -16.87 15.91 14.81
N LYS A 911 -16.01 15.17 15.50
CA LYS A 911 -14.71 15.60 15.98
C LYS A 911 -13.67 14.56 15.64
N LEU A 912 -12.52 15.03 15.16
CA LEU A 912 -11.37 14.19 14.85
C LEU A 912 -10.27 14.42 15.88
N VAL A 913 -9.78 13.33 16.46
CA VAL A 913 -8.81 13.40 17.55
C VAL A 913 -7.60 12.52 17.26
N GLU A 914 -6.43 13.14 17.31
CA GLU A 914 -5.14 12.44 17.26
C GLU A 914 -4.65 12.19 18.70
N VAL A 915 -4.42 10.94 19.06
CA VAL A 915 -4.05 10.52 20.41
C VAL A 915 -2.54 10.37 20.50
N LYS A 916 -1.94 10.93 21.55
CA LYS A 916 -0.51 10.83 21.81
C LYS A 916 -0.26 10.34 23.22
N GLY A 917 0.44 9.21 23.31
CA GLY A 917 1.01 8.73 24.56
C GLY A 917 2.09 9.67 25.10
N PRO A 918 2.58 9.45 26.33
CA PRO A 918 3.48 10.37 27.03
C PRO A 918 4.79 10.70 26.30
N LYS A 919 5.27 9.79 25.44
CA LYS A 919 6.53 9.92 24.69
C LYS A 919 6.30 10.15 23.19
N ASP A 920 5.05 10.15 22.74
CA ASP A 920 4.72 10.24 21.32
C ASP A 920 4.63 11.69 20.86
N ARG A 921 4.96 11.90 19.59
CA ARG A 921 4.89 13.21 18.93
C ARG A 921 4.13 13.07 17.63
N LEU A 922 3.47 14.16 17.23
CA LEU A 922 2.86 14.26 15.91
C LEU A 922 3.93 14.08 14.83
N SER A 923 3.68 13.14 13.91
CA SER A 923 4.46 13.04 12.68
C SER A 923 4.20 14.25 11.78
N GLU A 924 5.08 14.50 10.83
CA GLU A 924 4.90 15.61 9.89
C GLU A 924 3.71 15.38 8.95
N GLN A 925 3.40 14.12 8.64
CA GLN A 925 2.20 13.74 7.90
C GLN A 925 0.92 14.02 8.70
N GLN A 926 0.88 13.64 9.98
CA GLN A 926 -0.24 13.95 10.86
C GLN A 926 -0.44 15.46 10.99
N ARG A 927 0.63 16.24 11.16
CA ARG A 927 0.53 17.71 11.18
C ARG A 927 -0.04 18.29 9.89
N ALA A 928 0.38 17.76 8.73
CA ALA A 928 -0.16 18.18 7.44
C ALA A 928 -1.67 17.88 7.37
N TRP A 929 -2.10 16.70 7.81
CA TRP A 929 -3.50 16.32 7.89
C TRP A 929 -4.31 17.22 8.82
N LEU A 930 -3.87 17.42 10.06
CA LEU A 930 -4.59 18.23 11.05
C LEU A 930 -4.82 19.66 10.55
N LEU A 931 -3.79 20.29 9.96
CA LEU A 931 -3.94 21.65 9.41
C LEU A 931 -4.88 21.68 8.19
N LEU A 932 -4.76 20.69 7.29
CA LEU A 932 -5.64 20.59 6.14
C LEU A 932 -7.10 20.40 6.56
N LEU A 933 -7.37 19.51 7.52
CA LEU A 933 -8.71 19.24 8.02
C LEU A 933 -9.30 20.47 8.73
N MET A 934 -8.49 21.22 9.49
CA MET A 934 -8.90 22.51 10.05
C MET A 934 -9.26 23.53 8.96
N ASP A 935 -8.58 23.53 7.82
CA ASP A 935 -8.90 24.39 6.68
C ASP A 935 -10.17 23.92 5.94
N CYS A 936 -10.46 22.62 5.99
CA CYS A 936 -11.70 22.04 5.46
C CYS A 936 -12.92 22.24 6.38
N GLY A 937 -12.73 22.76 7.60
CA GLY A 937 -13.81 23.03 8.56
C GLY A 937 -14.03 21.95 9.63
N PHE A 938 -13.19 20.91 9.69
CA PHE A 938 -13.30 19.88 10.72
C PHE A 938 -12.92 20.41 12.12
N VAL A 939 -13.60 19.90 13.14
CA VAL A 939 -13.22 20.11 14.55
C VAL A 939 -12.11 19.12 14.90
N ILE A 940 -10.91 19.64 15.15
CA ILE A 940 -9.68 18.86 15.37
C ILE A 940 -9.12 19.08 16.77
N GLU A 941 -8.72 18.00 17.44
CA GLU A 941 -8.01 18.03 18.73
C GLU A 941 -6.81 17.06 18.75
N VAL A 942 -5.83 17.35 19.60
CA VAL A 942 -4.77 16.41 19.98
C VAL A 942 -4.97 16.01 21.43
N CYS A 943 -5.26 14.74 21.68
CA CYS A 943 -5.43 14.18 23.02
C CYS A 943 -4.10 13.64 23.54
N LYS A 944 -3.52 14.30 24.54
CA LYS A 944 -2.28 13.87 25.19
C LYS A 944 -2.58 13.07 26.45
N VAL A 945 -2.23 11.79 26.42
CA VAL A 945 -2.33 10.92 27.60
C VAL A 945 -1.08 11.09 28.45
N GLN A 946 -1.28 11.49 29.71
CA GLN A 946 -0.21 11.65 30.70
C GLN A 946 -0.34 10.62 31.82
N PRO A 947 0.79 10.17 32.41
CA PRO A 947 0.74 9.34 33.60
C PRO A 947 0.04 10.09 34.73
N ALA A 948 -0.82 9.40 35.47
CA ALA A 948 -1.33 9.94 36.74
C ALA A 948 -0.15 10.28 37.67
N PRO A 949 -0.18 11.42 38.37
CA PRO A 949 0.85 11.75 39.34
C PRO A 949 0.94 10.64 40.40
N LEU A 950 2.17 10.22 40.74
CA LEU A 950 2.38 9.28 41.83
C LEU A 950 1.83 9.92 43.12
N PRO A 951 1.06 9.19 43.96
CA PRO A 951 0.66 9.72 45.25
C PRO A 951 1.92 10.12 46.03
N THR A 952 1.89 11.34 46.55
CA THR A 952 3.02 11.98 47.26
C THR A 952 3.17 11.44 48.66
#